data_AF-A0A8S1QCV7-F1
#
_entry.id   AF-A0A8S1QCV7-F1
#
_cell.length_a   1.000
_cell.length_b   1.000
_cell.length_c   1.000
_cell.angle_alpha   90.00
_cell.angle_beta   90.00
_cell.angle_gamma   90.00
#
_symmetry.space_group_name_H-M   'P 1'
#
loop_
_entity.id
_entity.type
_entity.pdbx_description
1 polymer ?
#
loop_
_entity_poly.entity_id
_entity_poly.type
_entity_poly.pdbx_seq_one_letter_code
_entity_poly.pdbx_strand_id
1 'polypeptide(L)'
;MLQDAQSQLNMMQEEINLIFTNVKDVIKSLSDYFSSGDMSFQNFLNKNEKFMKFSTTELNFQKDFLERNKFVEQTKSKEILASLIEKAGIIFSKIIQNAYKANYLIEQIQEYYINEKIEENIEVSEGLLGYRNRLIKKQFNLLTQKNGDQVFIKDGQILGILQKNMGSVTGQVRYNLEKIKYLQFQGQFGIKGYRIKQWIYYWKGLQVGGGYYNLLGQKEGEWVDLTNNYWDFRKIVEKGSYKQGKRVGVWYIHMNNQVMIGGSYDEKGNGLKNGKWTDIADGYQQYQELTYNGEYLNGKKIGKWVIKFRDQTIGGGSYDDKNKGIKTGKWIEISDNFNNLTQILYNGEYINGIKVDRWDSFINGQFKDQKQYKFGGGSYDNKCWGLKTGYWVEKLDGYSLYDNLISNGQYKIGKKFGKWEIRLKNEVIGGGFYDSRNFGIKVGNWVETNNQYSHISEITYLGEYWNGRKVGRWKTNYQKNQVGGGSFDQGGNEVKIGKWIEIHDGYRWDSYVTSNGEYKNGKKFGFWDIKFMNKSIGGGLYHEGIKNGMWVDIVERFCDDLQITYSGMYKQDRKVGKWDTKFRNYYLYPFQLIGTGQYDEEGKGMKIGNWVEISDNYERGQEVIYSGKYENGKKVGNWDILFHQFETMKIGGGRYDEGGNGIKIGNWIDISDTYGTGYNKSQVIYHGEYSNGKKVGRWDIKYRKYNNDSFLTMGGGCYDEEGQGLKNGFWIEINDGFQDGNQITFNGEYIQGKKVGRWDIKFSKYISAPFLLIGGGSYDEEGRGLKIGKWIDIQKGISIYNEVIFEGVYKNGIKIGRWLEISLIDNEILSDIQYDN
;
A
#
# COMPACT_ATOMS: atom_id res chain seq x y z
N MET A 1 -9.67 37.87 5.07
CA MET A 1 -9.06 36.82 4.23
C MET A 1 -9.91 36.39 3.03
N LEU A 2 -11.06 35.71 3.17
CA LEU A 2 -11.90 35.35 2.00
C LEU A 2 -12.37 36.56 1.19
N GLN A 3 -12.72 37.66 1.87
CA GLN A 3 -13.02 38.94 1.22
C GLN A 3 -11.79 39.57 0.55
N ASP A 4 -10.60 39.44 1.14
CA ASP A 4 -9.35 39.92 0.53
C ASP A 4 -8.95 39.10 -0.68
N ALA A 5 -9.12 37.78 -0.61
CA ALA A 5 -8.86 36.86 -1.72
C ALA A 5 -9.87 37.08 -2.87
N GLN A 6 -11.14 37.32 -2.55
CA GLN A 6 -12.15 37.72 -3.54
C GLN A 6 -11.80 39.06 -4.17
N SER A 7 -11.34 40.03 -3.38
CA SER A 7 -10.88 41.33 -3.89
C SER A 7 -9.67 41.18 -4.82
N GLN A 8 -8.70 40.34 -4.44
CA GLN A 8 -7.53 40.03 -5.28
C GLN A 8 -7.92 39.31 -6.58
N LEU A 9 -8.84 38.34 -6.52
CA LEU A 9 -9.37 37.68 -7.72
C LEU A 9 -10.11 38.65 -8.64
N ASN A 10 -10.89 39.58 -8.08
CA ASN A 10 -11.59 40.60 -8.86
C ASN A 10 -10.59 41.56 -9.54
N MET A 11 -9.56 42.03 -8.81
CA MET A 11 -8.49 42.85 -9.41
C MET A 11 -7.74 42.10 -10.51
N MET A 12 -7.45 40.81 -10.31
CA MET A 12 -6.80 39.98 -11.32
C MET A 12 -7.69 39.75 -12.54
N GLN A 13 -9.00 39.59 -12.34
CA GLN A 13 -9.97 39.45 -13.43
C GLN A 13 -10.03 40.74 -14.26
N GLU A 14 -10.03 41.91 -13.63
CA GLU A 14 -9.96 43.21 -14.31
C GLU A 14 -8.65 43.36 -15.09
N GLU A 15 -7.52 42.96 -14.51
CA GLU A 15 -6.21 43.00 -15.16
C GLU A 15 -6.13 42.04 -16.36
N ILE A 16 -6.72 40.85 -16.24
CA ILE A 16 -6.85 39.87 -17.34
C ILE A 16 -7.74 40.44 -18.45
N ASN A 17 -8.87 41.08 -18.11
CA ASN A 17 -9.76 41.70 -19.10
C ASN A 17 -9.06 42.85 -19.86
N LEU A 18 -8.26 43.65 -19.16
CA LEU A 18 -7.43 44.70 -19.76
C LEU A 18 -6.37 44.10 -20.70
N ILE A 19 -5.74 43.02 -20.29
CA ILE A 19 -4.79 42.26 -21.11
C ILE A 19 -5.47 41.72 -22.37
N PHE A 20 -6.65 41.09 -22.26
CA PHE A 20 -7.39 40.58 -23.42
C PHE A 20 -7.77 41.69 -24.40
N THR A 21 -8.10 42.87 -23.90
CA THR A 21 -8.37 44.05 -24.72
C THR A 21 -7.11 44.45 -25.51
N ASN A 22 -5.95 44.52 -24.86
CA ASN A 22 -4.68 44.83 -25.51
C ASN A 22 -4.27 43.76 -26.54
N VAL A 23 -4.50 42.47 -26.26
CA VAL A 23 -4.26 41.39 -27.24
C VAL A 23 -5.16 41.56 -28.46
N LYS A 24 -6.43 41.89 -28.24
CA LYS A 24 -7.39 42.11 -29.33
C LYS A 24 -6.97 43.27 -30.23
N ASP A 25 -6.44 44.34 -29.65
CA ASP A 25 -5.92 45.49 -30.41
C ASP A 25 -4.65 45.16 -31.18
N VAL A 26 -3.75 44.35 -30.61
CA VAL A 26 -2.54 43.85 -31.30
C VAL A 26 -2.94 42.92 -32.45
N ILE A 27 -3.86 41.98 -32.23
CA ILE A 27 -4.38 41.08 -33.27
C ILE A 27 -5.05 41.88 -34.39
N LYS A 28 -5.85 42.89 -34.04
CA LYS A 28 -6.48 43.76 -35.02
C LYS A 28 -5.44 44.55 -35.83
N SER A 29 -4.44 45.11 -35.17
CA SER A 29 -3.34 45.83 -35.84
C SER A 29 -2.54 44.92 -36.77
N LEU A 30 -2.29 43.67 -36.36
CA LEU A 30 -1.67 42.66 -37.22
C LEU A 30 -2.58 42.30 -38.40
N SER A 31 -3.87 42.09 -38.16
CA SER A 31 -4.86 41.78 -39.20
C SER A 31 -4.98 42.91 -40.23
N ASP A 32 -5.07 44.15 -39.79
CA ASP A 32 -5.17 45.35 -40.66
C ASP A 32 -3.87 45.52 -41.48
N TYR A 33 -2.72 45.23 -40.87
CA TYR A 33 -1.42 45.22 -41.53
C TYR A 33 -1.33 44.11 -42.60
N PHE A 34 -1.79 42.89 -42.30
CA PHE A 34 -1.83 41.79 -43.27
C PHE A 34 -2.90 41.96 -44.36
N SER A 35 -3.94 42.75 -44.09
CA SER A 35 -5.00 43.06 -45.07
C SER A 35 -4.61 44.17 -46.05
N SER A 36 -3.58 44.96 -45.74
CA SER A 36 -3.09 46.07 -46.58
C SER A 36 -1.82 45.73 -47.39
N GLY A 37 -1.22 44.56 -47.19
CA GLY A 37 -0.02 44.10 -47.90
C GLY A 37 -0.28 43.02 -48.95
N ASP A 38 0.25 43.24 -50.16
CA ASP A 38 0.41 42.34 -51.32
C ASP A 38 -0.23 40.94 -51.24
N MET A 39 -1.27 40.72 -52.07
CA MET A 39 -2.08 39.49 -52.23
C MET A 39 -1.28 38.19 -52.36
N SER A 40 0.02 38.28 -52.70
CA SER A 40 0.93 37.13 -52.75
C SER A 40 1.17 36.46 -51.39
N PHE A 41 1.12 37.19 -50.26
CA PHE A 41 1.30 36.61 -48.91
C PHE A 41 0.04 35.93 -48.38
N GLN A 42 -1.13 36.50 -48.66
CA GLN A 42 -2.44 35.88 -48.37
C GLN A 42 -2.60 34.53 -49.10
N ASN A 43 -2.14 34.41 -50.35
CA ASN A 43 -2.14 33.14 -51.09
C ASN A 43 -1.15 32.10 -50.52
N PHE A 44 -0.10 32.53 -49.81
CA PHE A 44 0.83 31.64 -49.13
C PHE A 44 0.26 31.11 -47.79
N LEU A 45 -0.46 31.96 -47.05
CA LEU A 45 -1.17 31.56 -45.83
C LEU A 45 -2.35 30.63 -46.13
N ASN A 46 -3.13 30.92 -47.17
CA ASN A 46 -4.29 30.10 -47.56
C ASN A 46 -3.90 28.74 -48.16
N LYS A 47 -2.65 28.55 -48.61
CA LYS A 47 -2.13 27.23 -49.02
C LYS A 47 -1.61 26.38 -47.85
N ASN A 48 -1.51 26.94 -46.65
CA ASN A 48 -0.93 26.28 -45.46
C ASN A 48 -1.90 26.28 -44.27
N GLU A 49 -3.12 25.82 -44.50
CA GLU A 49 -4.22 25.79 -43.51
C GLU A 49 -4.02 24.80 -42.33
N LYS A 50 -2.83 24.20 -42.18
CA LYS A 50 -2.45 23.38 -41.02
C LYS A 50 -1.33 24.05 -40.23
N PHE A 51 -1.62 25.24 -39.72
CA PHE A 51 -0.84 25.85 -38.64
C PHE A 51 -1.06 25.04 -37.36
N MET A 52 -0.19 24.07 -37.05
CA MET A 52 -0.01 23.55 -35.68
C MET A 52 1.18 22.59 -35.51
N LYS A 53 2.11 22.45 -36.47
CA LYS A 53 3.36 21.70 -36.28
C LYS A 53 4.48 22.26 -37.17
N PHE A 54 5.26 23.21 -36.66
CA PHE A 54 6.58 23.49 -37.24
C PHE A 54 7.65 23.20 -36.20
N SER A 55 8.70 22.53 -36.63
CA SER A 55 9.91 22.31 -35.84
C SER A 55 10.77 23.59 -35.80
N THR A 56 11.62 23.73 -34.78
CA THR A 56 12.58 24.84 -34.66
C THR A 56 13.49 24.98 -35.89
N THR A 57 13.73 23.89 -36.62
CA THR A 57 14.54 23.85 -37.85
C THR A 57 13.79 24.44 -39.05
N GLU A 58 12.48 24.20 -39.17
CA GLU A 58 11.64 24.80 -40.22
C GLU A 58 11.41 26.30 -39.98
N LEU A 59 11.31 26.70 -38.70
CA LEU A 59 11.29 28.11 -38.30
C LEU A 59 12.60 28.82 -38.65
N ASN A 60 13.75 28.16 -38.47
CA ASN A 60 15.06 28.72 -38.85
C ASN A 60 15.24 28.75 -40.38
N PHE A 61 14.71 27.78 -41.13
CA PHE A 61 14.73 27.81 -42.59
C PHE A 61 13.83 28.92 -43.17
N GLN A 62 12.64 29.14 -42.58
CA GLN A 62 11.77 30.23 -42.97
C GLN A 62 12.34 31.60 -42.61
N LYS A 63 13.04 31.70 -41.47
CA LYS A 63 13.79 32.90 -41.08
C LYS A 63 14.90 33.21 -42.10
N ASP A 64 15.71 32.23 -42.49
CA ASP A 64 16.75 32.38 -43.52
C ASP A 64 16.17 32.72 -44.90
N PHE A 65 14.99 32.19 -45.25
CA PHE A 65 14.28 32.49 -46.49
C PHE A 65 13.74 33.93 -46.52
N LEU A 66 13.21 34.41 -45.39
CA LEU A 66 12.72 35.79 -45.20
C LEU A 66 13.86 36.81 -45.09
N GLU A 67 15.07 36.38 -44.72
CA GLU A 67 16.27 37.22 -44.69
C GLU A 67 16.92 37.37 -46.08
N ARG A 68 16.67 36.45 -47.02
CA ARG A 68 17.35 36.42 -48.34
C ARG A 68 16.62 37.08 -49.52
N ASN A 69 15.38 37.56 -49.39
CA ASN A 69 14.65 38.15 -50.53
C ASN A 69 14.18 39.61 -50.31
N LYS A 70 14.63 40.47 -51.23
CA LYS A 70 14.24 41.87 -51.53
C LYS A 70 14.34 42.89 -50.38
N PHE A 71 15.51 43.53 -50.36
CA PHE A 71 15.90 44.64 -49.50
C PHE A 71 15.35 45.98 -50.02
N VAL A 72 14.82 46.80 -49.09
CA VAL A 72 14.62 48.27 -49.08
C VAL A 72 13.20 48.71 -48.67
N GLU A 73 12.11 48.07 -49.09
CA GLU A 73 10.75 48.40 -48.58
C GLU A 73 10.29 47.56 -47.37
N GLN A 74 10.96 46.44 -47.07
CA GLN A 74 10.55 45.54 -45.98
C GLN A 74 11.10 45.89 -44.58
N THR A 75 12.06 46.80 -44.45
CA THR A 75 12.73 47.08 -43.17
C THR A 75 11.76 47.72 -42.17
N LYS A 76 10.97 48.70 -42.62
CA LYS A 76 9.95 49.38 -41.80
C LYS A 76 8.84 48.42 -41.35
N SER A 77 8.46 47.53 -42.25
CA SER A 77 7.49 46.45 -42.06
C SER A 77 7.94 45.41 -41.04
N LYS A 78 9.22 45.00 -41.09
CA LYS A 78 9.84 44.09 -40.11
C LYS A 78 9.96 44.73 -38.72
N GLU A 79 10.28 46.02 -38.64
CA GLU A 79 10.36 46.76 -37.36
C GLU A 79 8.99 46.88 -36.68
N ILE A 80 7.92 47.16 -37.45
CA ILE A 80 6.55 47.21 -36.93
C ILE A 80 6.11 45.83 -36.43
N LEU A 81 6.37 44.77 -37.20
CA LEU A 81 6.03 43.40 -36.82
C LEU A 81 6.80 42.93 -35.57
N ALA A 82 8.11 43.24 -35.51
CA ALA A 82 8.95 42.92 -34.35
C ALA A 82 8.44 43.63 -33.08
N SER A 83 8.07 44.92 -33.18
CA SER A 83 7.48 45.67 -32.07
C SER A 83 6.15 45.09 -31.59
N LEU A 84 5.30 44.62 -32.50
CA LEU A 84 4.02 44.00 -32.15
C LEU A 84 4.22 42.62 -31.48
N ILE A 85 5.18 41.82 -31.95
CA ILE A 85 5.54 40.54 -31.33
C ILE A 85 6.12 40.74 -29.93
N GLU A 86 6.98 41.75 -29.75
CA GLU A 86 7.54 42.10 -28.44
C GLU A 86 6.44 42.51 -27.46
N LYS A 87 5.50 43.36 -27.89
CA LYS A 87 4.32 43.74 -27.09
C LYS A 87 3.46 42.53 -26.73
N ALA A 88 3.23 41.61 -27.67
CA ALA A 88 2.49 40.38 -27.40
C ALA A 88 3.21 39.49 -26.37
N GLY A 89 4.54 39.35 -26.48
CA GLY A 89 5.35 38.59 -25.52
C GLY A 89 5.28 39.13 -24.10
N ILE A 90 5.33 40.46 -23.93
CA ILE A 90 5.17 41.12 -22.63
C ILE A 90 3.77 40.84 -22.05
N ILE A 91 2.74 40.88 -22.89
CA ILE A 91 1.37 40.61 -22.48
C ILE A 91 1.19 39.14 -22.05
N PHE A 92 1.71 38.17 -22.81
CA PHE A 92 1.64 36.75 -22.45
C PHE A 92 2.38 36.43 -21.15
N SER A 93 3.54 37.05 -20.91
CA SER A 93 4.28 36.90 -19.66
C SER A 93 3.45 37.35 -18.45
N LYS A 94 2.71 38.46 -18.57
CA LYS A 94 1.78 38.92 -17.52
C LYS A 94 0.61 37.97 -17.29
N ILE A 95 0.04 37.37 -18.34
CA ILE A 95 -1.03 36.35 -18.20
C ILE A 95 -0.52 35.15 -17.39
N ILE A 96 0.67 34.65 -17.73
CA ILE A 96 1.29 33.50 -17.05
C ILE A 96 1.55 33.84 -15.57
N GLN A 97 2.12 35.01 -15.28
CA GLN A 97 2.33 35.46 -13.90
C GLN A 97 1.02 35.56 -13.09
N ASN A 98 -0.04 36.07 -13.71
CA ASN A 98 -1.35 36.15 -13.06
C ASN A 98 -1.98 34.77 -12.86
N ALA A 99 -1.81 33.83 -13.80
CA ALA A 99 -2.24 32.44 -13.60
C ALA A 99 -1.51 31.77 -12.41
N TYR A 100 -0.21 32.02 -12.24
CA TYR A 100 0.55 31.54 -11.09
C TYR A 100 0.07 32.14 -9.76
N LYS A 101 -0.19 33.45 -9.72
CA LYS A 101 -0.74 34.12 -8.53
C LYS A 101 -2.11 33.56 -8.14
N ALA A 102 -2.96 33.25 -9.14
CA ALA A 102 -4.29 32.68 -8.90
C ALA A 102 -4.19 31.28 -8.29
N ASN A 103 -3.34 30.41 -8.84
CA ASN A 103 -3.12 29.07 -8.30
C ASN A 103 -2.56 29.10 -6.88
N TYR A 104 -1.58 29.96 -6.61
CA TYR A 104 -1.03 30.15 -5.26
C TYR A 104 -2.10 30.60 -4.26
N LEU A 105 -2.98 31.53 -4.66
CA LEU A 105 -4.09 31.98 -3.82
C LEU A 105 -5.12 30.85 -3.58
N ILE A 106 -5.40 30.01 -4.57
CA ILE A 106 -6.27 28.83 -4.42
C ILE A 106 -5.67 27.83 -3.43
N GLU A 107 -4.37 27.55 -3.50
CA GLU A 107 -3.67 26.67 -2.56
C GLU A 107 -3.74 27.23 -1.13
N GLN A 108 -3.53 28.54 -0.95
CA GLN A 108 -3.67 29.17 0.36
C GLN A 108 -5.11 29.14 0.88
N ILE A 109 -6.11 29.32 0.01
CA ILE A 109 -7.52 29.15 0.39
C ILE A 109 -7.82 27.71 0.78
N GLN A 110 -7.26 26.71 0.09
CA GLN A 110 -7.43 25.30 0.44
C GLN A 110 -6.76 24.97 1.76
N GLU A 111 -5.52 25.40 1.98
CA GLU A 111 -4.78 25.21 3.23
C GLU A 111 -5.47 25.93 4.39
N TYR A 112 -5.94 27.16 4.18
CA TYR A 112 -6.74 27.88 5.18
C TYR A 112 -8.11 27.23 5.40
N TYR A 113 -8.81 26.76 4.37
CA TYR A 113 -10.09 26.07 4.53
C TYR A 113 -9.92 24.74 5.28
N ILE A 114 -8.82 24.05 5.01
CA ILE A 114 -8.35 22.88 5.75
C ILE A 114 -8.11 23.31 7.20
N ASN A 115 -7.26 24.30 7.47
CA ASN A 115 -6.89 24.70 8.84
C ASN A 115 -8.02 25.34 9.66
N GLU A 116 -8.83 26.21 9.08
CA GLU A 116 -9.94 26.93 9.75
C GLU A 116 -11.17 26.02 9.97
N LYS A 117 -11.38 24.98 9.14
CA LYS A 117 -12.39 23.94 9.42
C LYS A 117 -11.87 22.76 10.23
N ILE A 118 -10.57 22.61 10.39
CA ILE A 118 -9.95 21.52 11.16
C ILE A 118 -10.00 21.74 12.67
N GLU A 119 -10.23 22.97 13.14
CA GLU A 119 -10.34 23.23 14.58
C GLU A 119 -11.60 22.66 15.24
N GLU A 120 -12.53 22.04 14.50
CA GLU A 120 -13.69 21.36 15.09
C GLU A 120 -13.81 19.89 14.62
N ASN A 121 -13.43 18.98 15.54
CA ASN A 121 -13.70 17.53 15.56
C ASN A 121 -12.96 16.62 14.55
N ILE A 122 -11.63 16.66 14.53
CA ILE A 122 -10.84 15.50 14.07
C ILE A 122 -10.83 14.44 15.18
N GLU A 123 -11.42 13.28 14.91
CA GLU A 123 -11.30 12.09 15.74
C GLU A 123 -10.25 11.16 15.12
N VAL A 124 -9.20 10.80 15.85
CA VAL A 124 -8.29 9.72 15.45
C VAL A 124 -9.00 8.40 15.75
N SER A 125 -9.32 7.66 14.69
CA SER A 125 -10.03 6.38 14.75
C SER A 125 -9.15 5.23 14.24
N GLU A 126 -9.52 4.00 14.58
CA GLU A 126 -8.89 2.79 14.04
C GLU A 126 -9.82 2.07 13.05
N GLY A 127 -9.25 1.65 11.92
CA GLY A 127 -9.96 0.90 10.88
C GLY A 127 -9.03 -0.12 10.22
N LEU A 128 -9.61 -1.07 9.50
CA LEU A 128 -8.87 -2.10 8.77
C LEU A 128 -8.53 -1.60 7.36
N LEU A 129 -7.25 -1.61 6.99
CA LEU A 129 -6.77 -1.28 5.65
C LEU A 129 -6.10 -2.48 5.00
N GLY A 130 -6.30 -2.66 3.69
CA GLY A 130 -5.59 -3.68 2.92
C GLY A 130 -4.09 -3.40 2.90
N TYR A 131 -3.28 -4.36 3.33
CA TYR A 131 -1.83 -4.32 3.17
C TYR A 131 -1.32 -5.69 2.74
N ARG A 132 -0.83 -5.76 1.50
CA ARG A 132 -0.51 -7.02 0.81
C ARG A 132 -1.72 -7.96 0.81
N ASN A 133 -1.61 -9.04 1.56
CA ASN A 133 -2.48 -10.21 1.61
C ASN A 133 -3.28 -10.27 2.94
N ARG A 134 -3.40 -9.15 3.66
CA ARG A 134 -4.17 -9.07 4.92
C ARG A 134 -4.79 -7.68 5.12
N LEU A 135 -5.79 -7.63 5.99
CA LEU A 135 -6.34 -6.37 6.51
C LEU A 135 -5.62 -6.05 7.84
N ILE A 136 -4.97 -4.91 7.95
CA ILE A 136 -4.29 -4.50 9.18
C ILE A 136 -5.00 -3.32 9.81
N LYS A 137 -5.08 -3.30 11.14
CA LYS A 137 -5.55 -2.13 11.88
C LYS A 137 -4.60 -0.96 11.59
N LYS A 138 -5.17 0.16 11.20
CA LYS A 138 -4.50 1.42 10.93
C LYS A 138 -5.29 2.55 11.56
N GLN A 139 -4.56 3.50 12.13
CA GLN A 139 -5.12 4.77 12.55
C GLN A 139 -5.39 5.66 11.34
N PHE A 140 -6.52 6.35 11.35
CA PHE A 140 -6.93 7.33 10.36
C PHE A 140 -7.65 8.50 11.05
N ASN A 141 -7.75 9.62 10.35
CA ASN A 141 -8.44 10.81 10.84
C ASN A 141 -9.87 10.83 10.29
N LEU A 142 -10.84 10.97 11.19
CA LEU A 142 -12.25 11.18 10.86
C LEU A 142 -12.61 12.64 11.10
N LEU A 143 -12.94 13.35 10.04
CA LEU A 143 -13.39 14.75 10.10
C LEU A 143 -14.91 14.80 9.93
N THR A 144 -15.62 15.41 10.87
CA THR A 144 -17.07 15.65 10.74
C THR A 144 -17.33 17.09 10.31
N GLN A 145 -17.83 17.27 9.09
CA GLN A 145 -18.14 18.58 8.53
C GLN A 145 -19.40 19.19 9.19
N LYS A 146 -19.59 20.52 9.09
CA LYS A 146 -20.75 21.23 9.65
C LYS A 146 -22.11 20.75 9.09
N ASN A 147 -22.13 20.28 7.84
CA ASN A 147 -23.30 19.66 7.25
C ASN A 147 -23.57 18.23 7.78
N GLY A 148 -22.68 17.70 8.64
CA GLY A 148 -22.63 16.38 9.25
C GLY A 148 -22.04 15.27 8.38
N ASP A 149 -21.46 15.60 7.23
CA ASP A 149 -20.73 14.64 6.41
C ASP A 149 -19.45 14.21 7.12
N GLN A 150 -19.05 12.96 6.93
CA GLN A 150 -17.85 12.38 7.53
C GLN A 150 -16.79 12.15 6.45
N VAL A 151 -15.64 12.79 6.59
CA VAL A 151 -14.49 12.66 5.68
C VAL A 151 -13.43 11.79 6.35
N PHE A 152 -13.04 10.72 5.66
CA PHE A 152 -12.06 9.76 6.14
C PHE A 152 -10.71 10.09 5.50
N ILE A 153 -9.70 10.40 6.31
CA ILE A 153 -8.38 10.87 5.84
C ILE A 153 -7.29 9.96 6.39
N LYS A 154 -6.41 9.47 5.53
CA LYS A 154 -5.23 8.68 5.93
C LYS A 154 -4.01 9.18 5.18
N ASP A 155 -2.96 9.51 5.92
CA ASP A 155 -1.67 9.95 5.35
C ASP A 155 -1.83 11.12 4.35
N GLY A 156 -2.70 12.09 4.69
CA GLY A 156 -3.03 13.24 3.83
C GLY A 156 -4.02 12.95 2.69
N GLN A 157 -4.34 11.69 2.42
CA GLN A 157 -5.28 11.30 1.35
C GLN A 157 -6.71 11.15 1.88
N ILE A 158 -7.68 11.79 1.21
CA ILE A 158 -9.11 11.52 1.44
C ILE A 158 -9.44 10.13 0.89
N LEU A 159 -9.81 9.21 1.78
CA LEU A 159 -10.24 7.87 1.43
C LEU A 159 -11.69 7.85 0.92
N GLY A 160 -12.56 8.67 1.49
CA GLY A 160 -13.96 8.78 1.10
C GLY A 160 -14.72 9.83 1.91
N ILE A 161 -15.89 10.22 1.41
CA ILE A 161 -16.80 11.17 2.04
C ILE A 161 -18.15 10.46 2.22
N LEU A 162 -18.59 10.31 3.47
CA LEU A 162 -19.89 9.74 3.79
C LEU A 162 -20.87 10.87 4.10
N GLN A 163 -21.87 11.05 3.24
CA GLN A 163 -22.87 12.10 3.40
C GLN A 163 -23.80 11.83 4.59
N LYS A 164 -24.14 12.87 5.37
CA LYS A 164 -25.02 12.80 6.57
C LYS A 164 -26.33 12.05 6.30
N ASN A 165 -26.88 12.22 5.10
CA ASN A 165 -28.17 11.65 4.70
C ASN A 165 -28.13 10.13 4.47
N MET A 166 -26.95 9.48 4.54
CA MET A 166 -26.84 8.02 4.34
C MET A 166 -27.27 7.17 5.55
N GLY A 167 -27.73 7.75 6.65
CA GLY A 167 -28.20 7.01 7.84
C GLY A 167 -27.10 6.19 8.52
N SER A 168 -27.44 5.34 9.50
CA SER A 168 -26.54 4.59 10.41
C SER A 168 -25.54 3.61 9.77
N VAL A 169 -25.29 3.71 8.47
CA VAL A 169 -24.20 3.03 7.73
C VAL A 169 -22.81 3.32 8.35
N THR A 170 -22.71 4.37 9.16
CA THR A 170 -21.51 4.82 9.87
C THR A 170 -20.83 3.72 10.69
N GLY A 171 -21.58 2.82 11.34
CA GLY A 171 -20.98 1.82 12.23
C GLY A 171 -20.14 0.75 11.51
N GLN A 172 -20.69 0.11 10.48
CA GLN A 172 -20.02 -1.03 9.81
C GLN A 172 -18.95 -0.59 8.81
N VAL A 173 -19.12 0.60 8.20
CA VAL A 173 -18.18 1.11 7.20
C VAL A 173 -16.88 1.63 7.83
N ARG A 174 -16.95 2.18 9.06
CA ARG A 174 -15.77 2.70 9.80
C ARG A 174 -14.66 1.68 9.98
N TYR A 175 -15.02 0.40 10.14
CA TYR A 175 -14.03 -0.64 10.44
C TYR A 175 -13.23 -1.11 9.23
N ASN A 176 -13.62 -0.78 7.99
CA ASN A 176 -12.92 -1.24 6.80
C ASN A 176 -12.70 -0.06 5.83
N LEU A 177 -11.48 0.46 5.84
CA LEU A 177 -11.04 1.61 5.05
C LEU A 177 -11.09 1.35 3.54
N GLU A 178 -10.95 0.08 3.12
CA GLU A 178 -11.14 -0.30 1.71
C GLU A 178 -12.60 -0.15 1.28
N LYS A 179 -13.56 -0.50 2.14
CA LYS A 179 -14.99 -0.26 1.88
C LYS A 179 -15.28 1.22 1.72
N ILE A 180 -14.73 2.06 2.59
CA ILE A 180 -14.90 3.51 2.49
C ILE A 180 -14.42 4.03 1.12
N LYS A 181 -13.30 3.48 0.64
CA LYS A 181 -12.67 3.92 -0.60
C LYS A 181 -13.36 3.41 -1.87
N TYR A 182 -13.83 2.16 -1.87
CA TYR A 182 -14.22 1.47 -3.10
C TYR A 182 -15.69 1.05 -3.18
N LEU A 183 -16.43 1.07 -2.07
CA LEU A 183 -17.83 0.65 -2.04
C LEU A 183 -18.73 1.81 -2.49
N GLN A 184 -19.43 1.59 -3.58
CA GLN A 184 -20.43 2.49 -4.12
C GLN A 184 -21.81 1.85 -4.01
N PHE A 185 -22.83 2.69 -3.87
CA PHE A 185 -24.21 2.27 -3.75
C PHE A 185 -25.04 2.93 -4.84
N GLN A 186 -25.88 2.14 -5.52
CA GLN A 186 -26.83 2.64 -6.51
C GLN A 186 -28.25 2.25 -6.09
N GLY A 187 -29.18 3.19 -6.09
CA GLY A 187 -30.58 2.95 -5.76
C GLY A 187 -31.41 4.23 -5.77
N GLN A 188 -32.68 4.12 -5.39
CA GLN A 188 -33.59 5.26 -5.31
C GLN A 188 -33.81 5.68 -3.86
N PHE A 189 -33.92 6.99 -3.64
CA PHE A 189 -34.37 7.56 -2.38
C PHE A 189 -35.84 7.96 -2.49
N GLY A 190 -36.62 7.68 -1.44
CA GLY A 190 -37.99 8.16 -1.31
C GLY A 190 -38.05 9.62 -0.86
N ILE A 191 -39.26 10.18 -0.84
CA ILE A 191 -39.52 11.59 -0.48
C ILE A 191 -38.95 11.97 0.89
N LYS A 192 -38.91 11.02 1.83
CA LYS A 192 -38.36 11.21 3.19
C LYS A 192 -36.84 10.97 3.30
N GLY A 193 -36.13 10.79 2.18
CA GLY A 193 -34.70 10.49 2.15
C GLY A 193 -34.35 9.03 2.50
N TYR A 194 -35.33 8.16 2.67
CA TYR A 194 -35.09 6.73 2.90
C TYR A 194 -34.72 6.01 1.62
N ARG A 195 -33.88 4.97 1.74
CA ARG A 195 -33.58 4.05 0.64
C ARG A 195 -34.85 3.27 0.29
N ILE A 196 -35.29 3.27 -0.96
CA ILE A 196 -36.46 2.50 -1.41
C ILE A 196 -36.12 1.68 -2.66
N LYS A 197 -36.93 0.66 -2.93
CA LYS A 197 -36.80 -0.27 -4.06
C LYS A 197 -35.46 -0.99 -4.09
N GLN A 198 -35.02 -1.42 -5.27
CA GLN A 198 -33.78 -2.16 -5.46
C GLN A 198 -32.55 -1.26 -5.22
N TRP A 199 -31.60 -1.79 -4.45
CA TRP A 199 -30.30 -1.21 -4.19
C TRP A 199 -29.21 -2.20 -4.57
N ILE A 200 -28.17 -1.70 -5.23
CA ILE A 200 -27.05 -2.49 -5.74
C ILE A 200 -25.76 -1.95 -5.14
N TYR A 201 -24.88 -2.86 -4.70
CA TYR A 201 -23.56 -2.54 -4.18
C TYR A 201 -22.52 -2.78 -5.26
N TYR A 202 -21.67 -1.79 -5.51
CA TYR A 202 -20.54 -1.89 -6.42
C TYR A 202 -19.22 -1.77 -5.67
N TRP A 203 -18.28 -2.65 -5.97
CA TRP A 203 -16.91 -2.59 -5.49
C TRP A 203 -15.99 -2.40 -6.68
N LYS A 204 -15.32 -1.24 -6.76
CA LYS A 204 -14.47 -0.89 -7.93
C LYS A 204 -15.21 -1.07 -9.26
N GLY A 205 -16.48 -0.64 -9.30
CA GLY A 205 -17.35 -0.76 -10.48
C GLY A 205 -17.97 -2.14 -10.73
N LEU A 206 -17.61 -3.18 -9.96
CA LEU A 206 -18.21 -4.51 -10.09
C LEU A 206 -19.39 -4.67 -9.13
N GLN A 207 -20.54 -5.16 -9.60
CA GLN A 207 -21.67 -5.49 -8.72
C GLN A 207 -21.29 -6.65 -7.78
N VAL A 208 -21.47 -6.45 -6.47
CA VAL A 208 -21.03 -7.39 -5.43
C VAL A 208 -22.10 -7.72 -4.40
N GLY A 209 -23.22 -7.00 -4.40
CA GLY A 209 -24.33 -7.27 -3.48
C GLY A 209 -25.51 -6.34 -3.71
N GLY A 210 -26.45 -6.33 -2.76
CA GLY A 210 -27.67 -5.54 -2.86
C GLY A 210 -28.94 -6.29 -2.44
N GLY A 211 -30.09 -5.65 -2.63
CA GLY A 211 -31.41 -6.21 -2.30
C GLY A 211 -32.51 -5.15 -2.42
N TYR A 212 -33.68 -5.41 -1.83
CA TYR A 212 -34.84 -4.53 -1.94
C TYR A 212 -35.18 -3.83 -0.62
N TYR A 213 -35.42 -2.52 -0.67
CA TYR A 213 -35.98 -1.74 0.43
C TYR A 213 -37.46 -1.44 0.20
N ASN A 214 -38.28 -1.60 1.24
CA ASN A 214 -39.68 -1.19 1.20
C ASN A 214 -39.85 0.35 1.29
N LEU A 215 -41.08 0.84 1.18
CA LEU A 215 -41.38 2.29 1.19
C LEU A 215 -41.01 3.01 2.51
N LEU A 216 -40.77 2.25 3.58
CA LEU A 216 -40.37 2.76 4.89
C LEU A 216 -38.85 2.77 5.09
N GLY A 217 -38.06 2.42 4.09
CA GLY A 217 -36.60 2.38 4.23
C GLY A 217 -36.06 1.11 4.84
N GLN A 218 -36.87 0.07 4.98
CA GLN A 218 -36.47 -1.18 5.62
C GLN A 218 -36.14 -2.24 4.55
N LYS A 219 -35.10 -3.03 4.80
CA LYS A 219 -34.74 -4.17 3.94
C LYS A 219 -35.87 -5.20 3.92
N GLU A 220 -36.19 -5.72 2.74
CA GLU A 220 -37.24 -6.73 2.49
C GLU A 220 -36.77 -7.72 1.42
N GLY A 221 -37.20 -8.98 1.50
CA GLY A 221 -36.89 -10.03 0.51
C GLY A 221 -35.43 -10.48 0.55
N GLU A 222 -34.93 -11.02 -0.56
CA GLU A 222 -33.56 -11.53 -0.68
C GLU A 222 -32.50 -10.41 -0.72
N TRP A 223 -31.40 -10.65 -0.02
CA TRP A 223 -30.28 -9.72 0.14
C TRP A 223 -28.94 -10.41 0.04
N VAL A 224 -27.95 -9.66 -0.45
CA VAL A 224 -26.53 -9.99 -0.44
C VAL A 224 -25.77 -8.88 0.28
N ASP A 225 -25.41 -9.13 1.53
CA ASP A 225 -24.71 -8.19 2.43
C ASP A 225 -23.19 -8.40 2.39
N LEU A 226 -22.42 -7.31 2.35
CA LEU A 226 -20.96 -7.39 2.43
C LEU A 226 -20.51 -7.45 3.90
N THR A 227 -19.83 -8.53 4.32
CA THR A 227 -19.29 -8.63 5.69
C THR A 227 -18.21 -7.59 5.97
N ASN A 228 -17.90 -7.28 7.24
CA ASN A 228 -16.80 -6.37 7.59
C ASN A 228 -15.43 -6.82 7.04
N ASN A 229 -15.28 -8.11 6.73
CA ASN A 229 -14.08 -8.71 6.15
C ASN A 229 -14.05 -8.68 4.60
N TYR A 230 -15.01 -8.05 3.93
CA TYR A 230 -15.03 -7.93 2.47
C TYR A 230 -13.90 -7.01 1.96
N TRP A 231 -13.04 -7.51 1.07
CA TRP A 231 -12.00 -6.76 0.36
C TRP A 231 -11.52 -7.53 -0.89
N ASP A 232 -10.58 -6.99 -1.68
CA ASP A 232 -10.20 -7.54 -2.99
C ASP A 232 -9.83 -9.03 -3.00
N PHE A 233 -9.10 -9.49 -1.98
CA PHE A 233 -8.61 -10.87 -1.90
C PHE A 233 -9.58 -11.84 -1.21
N ARG A 234 -10.59 -11.34 -0.48
CA ARG A 234 -11.61 -12.15 0.19
C ARG A 234 -12.97 -11.49 0.03
N LYS A 235 -13.72 -11.96 -0.97
CA LYS A 235 -15.08 -11.49 -1.28
C LYS A 235 -16.08 -12.27 -0.41
N ILE A 236 -16.19 -11.87 0.85
CA ILE A 236 -17.06 -12.54 1.83
C ILE A 236 -18.40 -11.80 1.94
N VAL A 237 -19.47 -12.45 1.50
CA VAL A 237 -20.84 -11.91 1.51
C VAL A 237 -21.78 -12.83 2.28
N GLU A 238 -22.84 -12.28 2.85
CA GLU A 238 -23.91 -13.04 3.50
C GLU A 238 -25.17 -12.94 2.64
N LYS A 239 -25.81 -14.06 2.33
CA LYS A 239 -27.03 -14.13 1.52
C LYS A 239 -28.18 -14.67 2.33
N GLY A 240 -29.34 -14.04 2.24
CA GLY A 240 -30.57 -14.51 2.86
C GLY A 240 -31.67 -13.47 2.78
N SER A 241 -32.73 -13.71 3.55
CA SER A 241 -33.96 -12.91 3.46
C SER A 241 -34.13 -11.92 4.61
N TYR A 242 -34.75 -10.78 4.31
CA TYR A 242 -35.17 -9.76 5.26
C TYR A 242 -36.71 -9.62 5.27
N LYS A 243 -37.26 -9.30 6.44
CA LYS A 243 -38.66 -8.91 6.64
C LYS A 243 -38.70 -7.68 7.56
N GLN A 244 -39.26 -6.56 7.09
CA GLN A 244 -39.34 -5.31 7.86
C GLN A 244 -37.99 -4.86 8.46
N GLY A 245 -36.90 -5.03 7.69
CA GLY A 245 -35.55 -4.61 8.08
C GLY A 245 -34.85 -5.56 9.05
N LYS A 246 -35.43 -6.72 9.36
CA LYS A 246 -34.85 -7.76 10.20
C LYS A 246 -34.54 -9.02 9.38
N ARG A 247 -33.43 -9.68 9.68
CA ARG A 247 -33.04 -10.93 9.01
C ARG A 247 -33.98 -12.06 9.42
N VAL A 248 -34.38 -12.90 8.49
CA VAL A 248 -35.26 -14.06 8.71
C VAL A 248 -34.77 -15.27 7.92
N GLY A 249 -35.16 -16.47 8.34
CA GLY A 249 -34.87 -17.70 7.62
C GLY A 249 -33.38 -18.06 7.58
N VAL A 250 -32.99 -18.87 6.59
CA VAL A 250 -31.61 -19.34 6.44
C VAL A 250 -30.74 -18.26 5.80
N TRP A 251 -29.54 -18.09 6.35
CA TRP A 251 -28.50 -17.19 5.86
C TRP A 251 -27.21 -17.97 5.58
N TYR A 252 -26.65 -17.76 4.39
CA TYR A 252 -25.42 -18.39 3.93
C TYR A 252 -24.29 -17.36 3.84
N ILE A 253 -23.12 -17.72 4.33
CA ILE A 253 -21.89 -16.96 4.15
C ILE A 253 -21.17 -17.54 2.93
N HIS A 254 -21.01 -16.73 1.90
CA HIS A 254 -20.25 -17.06 0.72
C HIS A 254 -18.87 -16.42 0.78
N MET A 255 -17.83 -17.18 0.42
CA MET A 255 -16.50 -16.64 0.18
C MET A 255 -16.11 -16.93 -1.27
N ASN A 256 -15.79 -15.87 -2.04
CA ASN A 256 -15.45 -16.01 -3.45
C ASN A 256 -16.49 -16.83 -4.23
N ASN A 257 -17.77 -16.55 -3.96
CA ASN A 257 -18.96 -17.23 -4.49
C ASN A 257 -19.22 -18.67 -4.01
N GLN A 258 -18.30 -19.31 -3.27
CA GLN A 258 -18.53 -20.62 -2.68
C GLN A 258 -19.28 -20.49 -1.35
N VAL A 259 -20.32 -21.31 -1.14
CA VAL A 259 -21.02 -21.40 0.15
C VAL A 259 -20.03 -22.00 1.15
N MET A 260 -19.70 -21.27 2.20
CA MET A 260 -18.82 -21.77 3.24
C MET A 260 -19.63 -22.38 4.37
N ILE A 261 -20.54 -21.59 4.93
CA ILE A 261 -21.15 -21.82 6.24
C ILE A 261 -22.45 -21.00 6.36
N GLY A 262 -23.18 -21.10 7.47
CA GLY A 262 -24.38 -20.29 7.68
C GLY A 262 -25.17 -20.69 8.93
N GLY A 263 -26.42 -20.24 8.99
CA GLY A 263 -27.39 -20.63 10.00
C GLY A 263 -28.74 -19.94 9.81
N SER A 264 -29.68 -20.14 10.73
CA SER A 264 -31.02 -19.55 10.64
C SER A 264 -31.23 -18.37 11.60
N TYR A 265 -32.10 -17.45 11.19
CA TYR A 265 -32.72 -16.43 12.03
C TYR A 265 -34.17 -16.82 12.31
N ASP A 266 -34.75 -16.25 13.38
CA ASP A 266 -36.15 -16.50 13.73
C ASP A 266 -37.12 -16.05 12.62
N GLU A 267 -38.09 -16.90 12.29
CA GLU A 267 -39.09 -16.60 11.27
C GLU A 267 -40.09 -15.52 11.70
N LYS A 268 -40.15 -15.22 13.00
CA LYS A 268 -41.02 -14.18 13.57
C LYS A 268 -40.56 -12.76 13.22
N GLY A 269 -39.39 -12.60 12.60
CA GLY A 269 -38.90 -11.30 12.14
C GLY A 269 -38.25 -10.46 13.22
N ASN A 270 -37.77 -11.05 14.32
CA ASN A 270 -37.05 -10.29 15.35
C ASN A 270 -35.57 -10.06 14.99
N GLY A 271 -35.05 -10.80 14.01
CA GLY A 271 -33.65 -10.69 13.58
C GLY A 271 -32.67 -11.39 14.51
N LEU A 272 -33.14 -12.36 15.30
CA LEU A 272 -32.37 -13.11 16.26
C LEU A 272 -31.92 -14.44 15.65
N LYS A 273 -30.62 -14.75 15.76
CA LYS A 273 -30.09 -16.06 15.36
C LYS A 273 -30.75 -17.18 16.17
N ASN A 274 -31.07 -18.29 15.53
CA ASN A 274 -31.70 -19.44 16.16
C ASN A 274 -31.25 -20.75 15.50
N GLY A 275 -31.07 -21.81 16.29
CA GLY A 275 -30.61 -23.12 15.83
C GLY A 275 -29.11 -23.19 15.56
N LYS A 276 -28.69 -24.19 14.76
CA LYS A 276 -27.28 -24.40 14.40
C LYS A 276 -26.74 -23.26 13.55
N TRP A 277 -25.52 -22.86 13.87
CA TRP A 277 -24.85 -21.75 13.25
C TRP A 277 -23.37 -22.04 13.12
N THR A 278 -22.78 -21.44 12.10
CA THR A 278 -21.33 -21.32 11.99
C THR A 278 -20.98 -19.86 11.72
N ASP A 279 -20.32 -19.22 12.68
CA ASP A 279 -19.84 -17.84 12.57
C ASP A 279 -18.43 -17.82 11.96
N ILE A 280 -18.12 -16.80 11.15
CA ILE A 280 -16.72 -16.44 10.85
C ILE A 280 -16.12 -15.64 12.01
N ALA A 281 -14.84 -15.83 12.29
CA ALA A 281 -14.14 -14.99 13.26
C ALA A 281 -13.99 -13.53 12.82
N ASP A 282 -13.99 -12.63 13.81
CA ASP A 282 -13.58 -11.24 13.60
C ASP A 282 -12.13 -11.24 13.14
N GLY A 283 -11.88 -10.77 11.91
CA GLY A 283 -10.57 -10.90 11.29
C GLY A 283 -10.34 -12.19 10.51
N TYR A 284 -11.39 -12.87 10.01
CA TYR A 284 -11.31 -13.94 8.99
C TYR A 284 -10.54 -13.49 7.74
N GLN A 285 -9.22 -13.42 7.86
CA GLN A 285 -8.27 -12.96 6.86
C GLN A 285 -7.55 -14.17 6.28
N GLN A 286 -6.70 -13.93 5.27
CA GLN A 286 -6.03 -14.95 4.47
C GLN A 286 -5.34 -16.08 5.27
N TYR A 287 -5.01 -15.85 6.54
CA TYR A 287 -4.29 -16.79 7.40
C TYR A 287 -5.05 -17.20 8.66
N GLN A 288 -6.35 -16.90 8.76
CA GLN A 288 -7.11 -17.26 9.95
C GLN A 288 -8.15 -18.34 9.65
N GLU A 289 -8.91 -18.32 8.56
CA GLU A 289 -9.86 -19.41 8.20
C GLU A 289 -10.60 -20.04 9.41
N LEU A 290 -10.95 -19.19 10.38
CA LEU A 290 -11.44 -19.56 11.71
C LEU A 290 -12.96 -19.49 11.72
N THR A 291 -13.62 -20.59 12.06
CA THR A 291 -15.08 -20.62 12.24
C THR A 291 -15.46 -21.05 13.64
N TYR A 292 -16.60 -20.56 14.12
CA TYR A 292 -17.19 -20.96 15.39
C TYR A 292 -18.51 -21.68 15.11
N ASN A 293 -18.57 -22.97 15.45
CA ASN A 293 -19.73 -23.81 15.16
C ASN A 293 -20.46 -24.09 16.47
N GLY A 294 -21.77 -23.84 16.52
CA GLY A 294 -22.58 -24.13 17.71
C GLY A 294 -24.04 -23.80 17.50
N GLU A 295 -24.78 -23.59 18.58
CA GLU A 295 -26.21 -23.29 18.52
C GLU A 295 -26.54 -21.94 19.15
N TYR A 296 -27.51 -21.26 18.56
CA TYR A 296 -28.14 -20.06 19.09
C TYR A 296 -29.57 -20.33 19.55
N LEU A 297 -29.98 -19.66 20.62
CA LEU A 297 -31.38 -19.54 21.03
C LEU A 297 -31.70 -18.07 21.30
N ASN A 298 -32.62 -17.50 20.52
CA ASN A 298 -33.03 -16.10 20.61
C ASN A 298 -31.84 -15.12 20.60
N GLY A 299 -30.90 -15.34 19.68
CA GLY A 299 -29.73 -14.48 19.47
C GLY A 299 -28.60 -14.70 20.48
N LYS A 300 -28.71 -15.66 21.40
CA LYS A 300 -27.68 -15.99 22.40
C LYS A 300 -27.06 -17.35 22.12
N LYS A 301 -25.75 -17.46 22.27
CA LYS A 301 -25.03 -18.73 22.12
C LYS A 301 -25.42 -19.68 23.25
N ILE A 302 -25.72 -20.93 22.94
CA ILE A 302 -26.07 -21.97 23.90
C ILE A 302 -25.28 -23.25 23.61
N GLY A 303 -25.19 -24.14 24.61
CA GLY A 303 -24.58 -25.45 24.49
C GLY A 303 -23.11 -25.42 24.09
N LYS A 304 -22.66 -26.50 23.46
CA LYS A 304 -21.26 -26.68 23.03
C LYS A 304 -20.97 -25.87 21.76
N TRP A 305 -19.89 -25.11 21.80
CA TRP A 305 -19.32 -24.37 20.68
C TRP A 305 -17.92 -24.86 20.36
N VAL A 306 -17.63 -25.04 19.08
CA VAL A 306 -16.37 -25.57 18.57
C VAL A 306 -15.69 -24.51 17.71
N ILE A 307 -14.39 -24.30 17.93
CA ILE A 307 -13.55 -23.44 17.10
C ILE A 307 -12.85 -24.33 16.07
N LYS A 308 -13.08 -24.05 14.79
CA LYS A 308 -12.43 -24.75 13.68
C LYS A 308 -11.45 -23.84 12.97
N PHE A 309 -10.32 -24.40 12.58
CA PHE A 309 -9.33 -23.79 11.71
C PHE A 309 -9.05 -24.76 10.58
N ARG A 310 -9.38 -24.39 9.33
CA ARG A 310 -9.29 -25.29 8.16
C ARG A 310 -10.00 -26.63 8.39
N ASP A 311 -11.24 -26.54 8.87
CA ASP A 311 -12.09 -27.66 9.27
C ASP A 311 -11.61 -28.53 10.44
N GLN A 312 -10.40 -28.30 10.94
CA GLN A 312 -9.87 -28.99 12.12
C GLN A 312 -10.35 -28.31 13.39
N THR A 313 -10.86 -29.10 14.33
CA THR A 313 -11.26 -28.60 15.64
C THR A 313 -10.02 -28.28 16.47
N ILE A 314 -9.81 -27.00 16.78
CA ILE A 314 -8.65 -26.52 17.55
C ILE A 314 -9.03 -26.01 18.94
N GLY A 315 -10.33 -25.80 19.21
CA GLY A 315 -10.78 -25.32 20.51
C GLY A 315 -12.30 -25.27 20.64
N GLY A 316 -12.78 -24.52 21.63
CA GLY A 316 -14.20 -24.42 21.97
C GLY A 316 -14.49 -24.60 23.45
N GLY A 317 -15.77 -24.59 23.80
CA GLY A 317 -16.27 -24.78 25.16
C GLY A 317 -17.79 -24.76 25.19
N SER A 318 -18.40 -24.47 26.34
CA SER A 318 -19.86 -24.46 26.47
C SER A 318 -20.40 -23.11 26.95
N TYR A 319 -21.61 -22.79 26.51
CA TYR A 319 -22.41 -21.68 27.02
C TYR A 319 -23.57 -22.23 27.85
N ASP A 320 -23.96 -21.49 28.89
CA ASP A 320 -25.09 -21.83 29.74
C ASP A 320 -26.42 -21.47 29.05
N ASP A 321 -27.22 -22.49 28.80
CA ASP A 321 -28.54 -22.41 28.17
C ASP A 321 -29.55 -21.64 29.03
N LYS A 322 -29.40 -21.66 30.37
CA LYS A 322 -30.30 -20.99 31.32
C LYS A 322 -29.91 -19.52 31.52
N ASN A 323 -28.62 -19.23 31.60
CA ASN A 323 -28.10 -17.92 31.97
C ASN A 323 -27.67 -17.04 30.79
N LYS A 324 -28.49 -16.98 29.73
CA LYS A 324 -28.37 -15.96 28.67
C LYS A 324 -27.08 -16.04 27.83
N GLY A 325 -26.52 -17.23 27.61
CA GLY A 325 -25.36 -17.40 26.71
C GLY A 325 -24.04 -16.90 27.31
N ILE A 326 -23.86 -17.22 28.59
CA ILE A 326 -22.65 -16.96 29.35
C ILE A 326 -21.72 -18.19 29.24
N LYS A 327 -20.41 -17.99 29.05
CA LYS A 327 -19.43 -19.09 28.97
C LYS A 327 -19.36 -19.84 30.30
N THR A 328 -19.28 -21.17 30.24
CA THR A 328 -19.17 -22.06 31.41
C THR A 328 -18.30 -23.28 31.10
N GLY A 329 -17.72 -23.88 32.13
CA GLY A 329 -16.90 -25.11 32.08
C GLY A 329 -15.56 -24.91 31.39
N LYS A 330 -14.98 -26.00 30.89
CA LYS A 330 -13.68 -25.99 30.21
C LYS A 330 -13.77 -25.31 28.84
N TRP A 331 -12.77 -24.48 28.54
CA TRP A 331 -12.65 -23.74 27.31
C TRP A 331 -11.22 -23.81 26.76
N ILE A 332 -11.12 -23.96 25.44
CA ILE A 332 -9.90 -23.70 24.67
C ILE A 332 -10.19 -22.49 23.79
N GLU A 333 -9.56 -21.36 24.11
CA GLU A 333 -9.66 -20.11 23.36
C GLU A 333 -8.49 -19.95 22.41
N ILE A 334 -8.68 -19.12 21.40
CA ILE A 334 -7.62 -18.68 20.49
C ILE A 334 -7.08 -17.32 20.94
N SER A 335 -5.82 -17.03 20.62
CA SER A 335 -5.24 -15.70 20.79
C SER A 335 -5.79 -14.69 19.77
N ASP A 336 -5.90 -13.41 20.16
CA ASP A 336 -6.21 -12.32 19.23
C ASP A 336 -5.20 -12.23 18.06
N ASN A 337 -3.98 -12.72 18.29
CA ASN A 337 -2.91 -12.80 17.29
C ASN A 337 -2.85 -14.16 16.57
N PHE A 338 -3.87 -15.02 16.71
CA PHE A 338 -3.93 -16.33 16.05
C PHE A 338 -3.82 -16.17 14.52
N ASN A 339 -2.96 -16.94 13.87
CA ASN A 339 -2.88 -17.06 12.42
C ASN A 339 -2.19 -18.39 12.07
N ASN A 340 -2.06 -18.70 10.77
CA ASN A 340 -1.40 -19.93 10.27
C ASN A 340 -0.01 -20.15 10.89
N LEU A 341 0.71 -19.07 11.19
CA LEU A 341 1.98 -19.14 11.88
C LEU A 341 1.74 -19.38 13.38
N THR A 342 0.98 -18.51 14.04
CA THR A 342 1.02 -18.42 15.51
C THR A 342 0.28 -19.51 16.26
N GLN A 343 -0.93 -19.84 15.82
CA GLN A 343 -1.78 -20.88 16.41
C GLN A 343 -1.73 -20.97 17.96
N ILE A 344 -1.76 -19.83 18.66
CA ILE A 344 -1.72 -19.78 20.12
C ILE A 344 -3.11 -20.07 20.69
N LEU A 345 -3.18 -21.02 21.61
CA LEU A 345 -4.39 -21.45 22.29
C LEU A 345 -4.28 -21.24 23.80
N TYR A 346 -5.40 -20.97 24.47
CA TYR A 346 -5.49 -20.85 25.92
C TYR A 346 -6.51 -21.84 26.46
N ASN A 347 -6.09 -22.77 27.31
CA ASN A 347 -6.96 -23.77 27.93
C ASN A 347 -7.22 -23.40 29.39
N GLY A 348 -8.48 -23.32 29.80
CA GLY A 348 -8.84 -23.12 31.19
C GLY A 348 -10.33 -23.29 31.43
N GLU A 349 -10.84 -22.69 32.51
CA GLU A 349 -12.23 -22.84 32.93
C GLU A 349 -12.94 -21.50 33.12
N TYR A 350 -14.23 -21.51 32.80
CA TYR A 350 -15.16 -20.42 33.03
C TYR A 350 -16.21 -20.82 34.06
N ILE A 351 -16.49 -19.92 35.01
CA ILE A 351 -17.64 -20.01 35.91
C ILE A 351 -18.43 -18.72 35.77
N ASN A 352 -19.70 -18.81 35.34
CA ASN A 352 -20.58 -17.66 35.11
C ASN A 352 -19.93 -16.55 34.24
N GLY A 353 -19.22 -16.96 33.18
CA GLY A 353 -18.59 -16.03 32.24
C GLY A 353 -17.28 -15.42 32.71
N ILE A 354 -16.82 -15.79 33.90
CA ILE A 354 -15.59 -15.33 34.52
C ILE A 354 -14.53 -16.41 34.36
N LYS A 355 -13.33 -16.05 33.88
CA LYS A 355 -12.18 -16.96 33.86
C LYS A 355 -11.76 -17.26 35.30
N VAL A 356 -11.59 -18.53 35.63
CA VAL A 356 -11.17 -18.96 36.97
C VAL A 356 -9.99 -19.92 36.90
N ASP A 357 -9.31 -20.08 38.03
CA ASP A 357 -8.24 -21.06 38.23
C ASP A 357 -7.14 -20.97 37.17
N ARG A 358 -6.51 -22.10 36.84
CA ARG A 358 -5.36 -22.18 35.96
C ARG A 358 -5.77 -22.12 34.49
N TRP A 359 -5.08 -21.24 33.76
CA TRP A 359 -5.16 -21.13 32.31
C TRP A 359 -3.79 -21.38 31.70
N ASP A 360 -3.68 -22.41 30.87
CA ASP A 360 -2.45 -22.83 30.21
C ASP A 360 -2.40 -22.32 28.76
N SER A 361 -1.23 -21.86 28.32
CA SER A 361 -0.99 -21.36 26.96
C SER A 361 -0.25 -22.40 26.13
N PHE A 362 -0.80 -22.71 24.95
CA PHE A 362 -0.28 -23.69 24.01
C PHE A 362 0.03 -23.04 22.67
N ILE A 363 0.99 -23.62 21.95
CA ILE A 363 1.29 -23.33 20.56
C ILE A 363 1.21 -24.64 19.77
N ASN A 364 0.43 -24.67 18.68
CA ASN A 364 0.46 -25.80 17.77
C ASN A 364 1.78 -25.77 16.97
N GLY A 365 2.53 -26.87 16.98
CA GLY A 365 3.68 -27.01 16.08
C GLY A 365 3.24 -26.94 14.62
N GLN A 366 4.00 -26.21 13.78
CA GLN A 366 3.72 -26.11 12.33
C GLN A 366 4.03 -27.39 11.55
N PHE A 367 4.68 -28.38 12.17
CA PHE A 367 5.10 -29.63 11.52
C PHE A 367 3.99 -30.70 11.60
N LYS A 368 4.02 -31.66 10.65
CA LYS A 368 2.98 -32.67 10.36
C LYS A 368 2.38 -33.38 11.59
N ASP A 369 3.10 -33.44 12.70
CA ASP A 369 2.68 -34.13 13.92
C ASP A 369 1.60 -33.40 14.74
N GLN A 370 1.28 -32.13 14.43
CA GLN A 370 0.24 -31.31 15.10
C GLN A 370 0.30 -31.30 16.64
N LYS A 371 1.48 -31.57 17.23
CA LYS A 371 1.62 -31.60 18.69
C LYS A 371 1.47 -30.20 19.28
N GLN A 372 0.66 -30.10 20.32
CA GLN A 372 0.50 -28.90 21.13
C GLN A 372 1.64 -28.80 22.15
N TYR A 373 2.39 -27.70 22.11
CA TYR A 373 3.43 -27.41 23.07
C TYR A 373 2.93 -26.39 24.09
N LYS A 374 2.87 -26.79 25.36
CA LYS A 374 2.59 -25.86 26.45
C LYS A 374 3.82 -24.98 26.68
N PHE A 375 3.67 -23.67 26.50
CA PHE A 375 4.77 -22.72 26.70
C PHE A 375 4.56 -21.79 27.89
N GLY A 376 3.33 -21.68 28.40
CA GLY A 376 3.04 -20.76 29.50
C GLY A 376 1.66 -20.92 30.12
N GLY A 377 1.17 -19.85 30.74
CA GLY A 377 -0.08 -19.82 31.48
C GLY A 377 0.04 -19.15 32.84
N GLY A 378 -1.06 -19.09 33.58
CA GLY A 378 -1.12 -18.60 34.95
C GLY A 378 -2.49 -18.83 35.57
N SER A 379 -2.87 -18.04 36.57
CA SER A 379 -4.15 -18.22 37.27
C SER A 379 -5.03 -16.97 37.26
N TYR A 380 -6.35 -17.17 37.34
CA TYR A 380 -7.34 -16.13 37.51
C TYR A 380 -8.05 -16.26 38.87
N ASP A 381 -8.30 -15.12 39.50
CA ASP A 381 -8.97 -15.05 40.80
C ASP A 381 -10.49 -14.99 40.64
N ASN A 382 -11.19 -16.03 41.11
CA ASN A 382 -12.64 -16.10 41.06
C ASN A 382 -13.34 -15.10 42.00
N LYS A 383 -12.67 -14.60 43.05
CA LYS A 383 -13.20 -13.58 43.96
C LYS A 383 -13.05 -12.17 43.41
N CYS A 384 -12.10 -11.97 42.49
CA CYS A 384 -11.82 -10.68 41.88
C CYS A 384 -12.24 -10.65 40.41
N TRP A 385 -13.43 -11.14 40.07
CA TRP A 385 -14.02 -11.01 38.72
C TRP A 385 -13.15 -11.59 37.59
N GLY A 386 -12.35 -12.62 37.87
CA GLY A 386 -11.50 -13.27 36.87
C GLY A 386 -10.35 -12.37 36.42
N LEU A 387 -9.79 -11.61 37.37
CA LEU A 387 -8.55 -10.90 37.15
C LEU A 387 -7.35 -11.85 37.30
N LYS A 388 -6.31 -11.65 36.48
CA LYS A 388 -5.07 -12.41 36.56
C LYS A 388 -4.45 -12.28 37.96
N THR A 389 -3.96 -13.40 38.49
CA THR A 389 -3.30 -13.50 39.80
C THR A 389 -2.17 -14.53 39.78
N GLY A 390 -1.25 -14.45 40.73
CA GLY A 390 -0.16 -15.41 40.90
C GLY A 390 0.90 -15.32 39.81
N TYR A 391 1.65 -16.41 39.63
CA TYR A 391 2.73 -16.47 38.63
C TYR A 391 2.16 -16.71 37.23
N TRP A 392 2.68 -15.96 36.25
CA TRP A 392 2.30 -16.05 34.85
C TRP A 392 3.53 -16.21 33.96
N VAL A 393 3.35 -16.97 32.89
CA VAL A 393 4.28 -17.06 31.75
C VAL A 393 3.49 -16.69 30.49
N GLU A 394 3.89 -15.60 29.85
CA GLU A 394 3.22 -14.99 28.71
C GLU A 394 4.16 -14.96 27.51
N LYS A 395 3.62 -15.07 26.30
CA LYS A 395 4.39 -14.75 25.10
C LYS A 395 4.47 -13.23 24.99
N LEU A 396 5.63 -12.67 24.62
CA LEU A 396 5.66 -11.25 24.29
C LEU A 396 4.95 -11.00 22.95
N ASP A 397 4.18 -9.91 22.88
CA ASP A 397 3.53 -9.45 21.66
C ASP A 397 4.55 -8.91 20.64
N GLY A 398 4.22 -9.03 19.35
CA GLY A 398 5.06 -8.52 18.25
C GLY A 398 6.15 -9.46 17.74
N TYR A 399 6.41 -10.57 18.43
CA TYR A 399 7.48 -11.50 18.08
C TYR A 399 7.03 -12.67 17.22
N SER A 400 7.94 -13.12 16.34
CA SER A 400 7.74 -14.34 15.57
C SER A 400 7.65 -15.55 16.52
N LEU A 401 7.10 -16.67 16.06
CA LEU A 401 6.98 -17.86 16.91
C LEU A 401 8.29 -18.60 17.06
N TYR A 402 9.19 -18.41 16.10
CA TYR A 402 10.49 -19.04 16.09
C TYR A 402 11.36 -18.52 17.24
N ASP A 403 11.08 -17.31 17.73
CA ASP A 403 11.93 -16.67 18.72
C ASP A 403 11.64 -17.14 20.17
N ASN A 404 10.65 -18.02 20.42
CA ASN A 404 10.37 -18.59 21.77
C ASN A 404 10.48 -17.59 22.94
N LEU A 405 10.09 -16.33 22.69
CA LEU A 405 10.30 -15.24 23.61
C LEU A 405 9.12 -15.11 24.57
N ILE A 406 9.38 -15.40 25.84
CA ILE A 406 8.37 -15.39 26.90
C ILE A 406 8.73 -14.35 27.96
N SER A 407 7.73 -13.79 28.62
CA SER A 407 7.89 -13.00 29.82
C SER A 407 7.19 -13.68 30.99
N ASN A 408 7.82 -13.72 32.15
CA ASN A 408 7.21 -14.31 33.33
C ASN A 408 7.40 -13.47 34.58
N GLY A 409 6.46 -13.59 35.51
CA GLY A 409 6.43 -12.79 36.73
C GLY A 409 5.09 -12.93 37.44
N GLN A 410 4.81 -12.05 38.39
CA GLN A 410 3.59 -12.12 39.19
C GLN A 410 2.54 -11.11 38.75
N TYR A 411 1.28 -11.53 38.84
CA TYR A 411 0.10 -10.69 38.78
C TYR A 411 -0.56 -10.57 40.14
N LYS A 412 -1.10 -9.39 40.44
CA LYS A 412 -1.98 -9.13 41.58
C LYS A 412 -3.11 -8.22 41.13
N ILE A 413 -4.35 -8.69 41.28
CA ILE A 413 -5.59 -7.97 40.89
C ILE A 413 -5.49 -7.50 39.43
N GLY A 414 -5.10 -8.40 38.53
CA GLY A 414 -5.06 -8.16 37.08
C GLY A 414 -3.89 -7.32 36.58
N LYS A 415 -3.01 -6.85 37.47
CA LYS A 415 -1.86 -6.00 37.13
C LYS A 415 -0.53 -6.69 37.45
N LYS A 416 0.49 -6.41 36.64
CA LYS A 416 1.85 -6.94 36.84
C LYS A 416 2.46 -6.38 38.13
N PHE A 417 3.15 -7.22 38.89
CA PHE A 417 3.68 -6.94 40.21
C PHE A 417 5.05 -7.62 40.40
N GLY A 418 5.96 -6.94 41.10
CA GLY A 418 7.26 -7.51 41.48
C GLY A 418 8.19 -7.73 40.30
N LYS A 419 9.10 -8.72 40.43
CA LYS A 419 10.09 -9.03 39.40
C LYS A 419 9.43 -9.71 38.20
N TRP A 420 9.79 -9.23 37.01
CA TRP A 420 9.43 -9.83 35.74
C TRP A 420 10.70 -10.10 34.93
N GLU A 421 10.76 -11.25 34.29
CA GLU A 421 11.88 -11.69 33.47
C GLU A 421 11.42 -11.89 32.02
N ILE A 422 12.28 -11.57 31.06
CA ILE A 422 12.12 -11.87 29.64
C ILE A 422 13.10 -12.99 29.32
N ARG A 423 12.62 -14.09 28.77
CA ARG A 423 13.40 -15.29 28.49
C ARG A 423 13.36 -15.69 27.02
N LEU A 424 14.53 -16.02 26.50
CA LEU A 424 14.75 -16.63 25.18
C LEU A 424 15.30 -18.03 25.39
N LYS A 425 14.59 -19.08 24.96
CA LYS A 425 15.05 -20.48 25.14
C LYS A 425 15.49 -20.80 26.59
N ASN A 426 14.75 -20.29 27.58
CA ASN A 426 15.02 -20.36 29.02
C ASN A 426 16.14 -19.44 29.58
N GLU A 427 16.97 -18.80 28.75
CA GLU A 427 17.94 -17.79 29.20
C GLU A 427 17.23 -16.47 29.52
N VAL A 428 17.51 -15.86 30.67
CA VAL A 428 16.99 -14.53 31.02
C VAL A 428 17.79 -13.48 30.24
N ILE A 429 17.13 -12.85 29.27
CA ILE A 429 17.72 -11.80 28.43
C ILE A 429 17.26 -10.39 28.79
N GLY A 430 16.20 -10.28 29.61
CA GLY A 430 15.71 -8.99 30.07
C GLY A 430 14.70 -9.07 31.20
N GLY A 431 13.98 -7.96 31.44
CA GLY A 431 13.01 -7.82 32.53
C GLY A 431 13.34 -6.68 33.50
N GLY A 432 12.59 -6.59 34.59
CA GLY A 432 12.73 -5.55 35.61
C GLY A 432 11.69 -5.70 36.73
N PHE A 433 11.36 -4.61 37.41
CA PHE A 433 10.40 -4.61 38.52
C PHE A 433 9.16 -3.75 38.24
N TYR A 434 8.01 -4.21 38.69
CA TYR A 434 6.78 -3.43 38.80
C TYR A 434 6.55 -3.02 40.25
N ASP A 435 6.08 -1.77 40.46
CA ASP A 435 5.82 -1.20 41.78
C ASP A 435 4.82 -2.06 42.55
N SER A 436 5.19 -2.39 43.79
CA SER A 436 4.37 -3.19 44.69
C SER A 436 3.17 -2.44 45.25
N ARG A 437 3.24 -1.10 45.28
CA ARG A 437 2.20 -0.21 45.79
C ARG A 437 1.26 0.25 44.67
N ASN A 438 1.83 0.56 43.50
CA ASN A 438 1.10 1.02 42.33
C ASN A 438 1.18 0.00 41.19
N PHE A 439 0.43 -1.09 41.32
CA PHE A 439 0.48 -2.23 40.40
C PHE A 439 0.49 -1.82 38.91
N GLY A 440 1.27 -2.54 38.10
CA GLY A 440 1.39 -2.32 36.67
C GLY A 440 2.34 -1.20 36.25
N ILE A 441 2.90 -0.44 37.20
CA ILE A 441 3.86 0.63 36.92
C ILE A 441 5.29 0.08 36.99
N LYS A 442 6.07 0.23 35.90
CA LYS A 442 7.50 -0.14 35.88
C LYS A 442 8.31 0.76 36.80
N VAL A 443 9.25 0.19 37.56
CA VAL A 443 10.18 0.90 38.46
C VAL A 443 11.57 0.25 38.46
N GLY A 444 12.59 1.04 38.81
CA GLY A 444 13.96 0.58 38.97
C GLY A 444 14.63 0.18 37.66
N ASN A 445 15.65 -0.67 37.73
CA ASN A 445 16.40 -1.11 36.56
C ASN A 445 15.58 -2.07 35.69
N TRP A 446 15.62 -1.83 34.38
CA TRP A 446 14.94 -2.60 33.35
C TRP A 446 15.85 -2.90 32.18
N VAL A 447 15.68 -4.10 31.62
CA VAL A 447 16.22 -4.51 30.33
C VAL A 447 15.04 -4.82 29.42
N GLU A 448 14.82 -3.97 28.42
CA GLU A 448 13.78 -4.14 27.40
C GLU A 448 14.34 -4.81 26.16
N THR A 449 13.51 -5.55 25.43
CA THR A 449 13.84 -6.07 24.10
C THR A 449 13.24 -5.16 23.04
N ASN A 450 13.93 -4.98 21.90
CA ASN A 450 13.37 -4.29 20.73
C ASN A 450 12.13 -5.04 20.21
N ASN A 451 11.07 -4.36 19.79
CA ASN A 451 9.87 -4.97 19.18
C ASN A 451 10.18 -5.90 17.98
N GLN A 452 11.36 -5.76 17.35
CA GLN A 452 11.87 -6.65 16.31
C GLN A 452 12.99 -7.60 16.80
N TYR A 453 13.05 -7.88 18.10
CA TYR A 453 13.97 -8.85 18.69
C TYR A 453 13.74 -10.22 18.03
N SER A 454 14.69 -10.61 17.20
CA SER A 454 14.82 -11.96 16.71
C SER A 454 16.14 -12.49 17.22
N HIS A 455 16.33 -13.81 17.14
CA HIS A 455 17.64 -14.43 17.33
C HIS A 455 18.76 -13.83 16.45
N ILE A 456 18.42 -13.02 15.44
CA ILE A 456 19.35 -12.34 14.55
C ILE A 456 19.68 -10.92 15.04
N SER A 457 18.73 -10.21 15.67
CA SER A 457 18.93 -8.80 16.06
C SER A 457 19.42 -8.64 17.50
N GLU A 458 18.99 -9.47 18.45
CA GLU A 458 19.45 -9.45 19.86
C GLU A 458 19.56 -8.06 20.53
N ILE A 459 18.72 -7.08 20.15
CA ILE A 459 18.80 -5.70 20.65
C ILE A 459 18.08 -5.55 21.99
N THR A 460 18.81 -5.08 23.00
CA THR A 460 18.24 -4.77 24.33
C THR A 460 18.48 -3.33 24.74
N TYR A 461 17.59 -2.78 25.56
CA TYR A 461 17.71 -1.45 26.14
C TYR A 461 17.75 -1.56 27.67
N LEU A 462 18.88 -1.20 28.26
CA LEU A 462 19.10 -1.22 29.71
C LEU A 462 19.00 0.20 30.28
N GLY A 463 18.12 0.44 31.23
CA GLY A 463 18.04 1.72 31.93
C GLY A 463 17.10 1.68 33.13
N GLU A 464 16.69 2.84 33.62
CA GLU A 464 15.85 2.95 34.82
C GLU A 464 14.46 3.51 34.49
N TYR A 465 13.47 2.97 35.19
CA TYR A 465 12.11 3.49 35.23
C TYR A 465 11.80 4.14 36.58
N TRP A 466 11.11 5.28 36.54
CA TRP A 466 10.51 5.92 37.70
C TRP A 466 9.05 6.27 37.39
N ASN A 467 8.13 5.76 38.22
CA ASN A 467 6.69 5.92 38.02
C ASN A 467 6.21 5.55 36.60
N GLY A 468 6.76 4.45 36.05
CA GLY A 468 6.38 3.94 34.73
C GLY A 468 6.97 4.71 33.57
N ARG A 469 7.81 5.72 33.84
CA ARG A 469 8.49 6.54 32.84
C ARG A 469 10.00 6.28 32.83
N LYS A 470 10.62 6.27 31.65
CA LYS A 470 12.08 6.17 31.48
C LYS A 470 12.78 7.39 32.06
N VAL A 471 13.79 7.17 32.90
CA VAL A 471 14.63 8.23 33.50
C VAL A 471 16.11 7.87 33.40
N GLY A 472 16.97 8.88 33.54
CA GLY A 472 18.41 8.69 33.67
C GLY A 472 19.06 8.07 32.42
N ARG A 473 20.17 7.34 32.61
CA ARG A 473 20.97 6.81 31.51
C ARG A 473 20.42 5.47 31.02
N TRP A 474 20.25 5.38 29.71
CA TRP A 474 19.85 4.20 28.98
C TRP A 474 20.96 3.75 28.03
N LYS A 475 21.21 2.45 27.96
CA LYS A 475 22.18 1.81 27.07
C LYS A 475 21.43 0.95 26.07
N THR A 476 21.82 1.02 24.80
CA THR A 476 21.36 0.11 23.77
C THR A 476 22.45 -0.92 23.52
N ASN A 477 22.15 -2.20 23.70
CA ASN A 477 23.10 -3.29 23.48
C ASN A 477 22.66 -4.16 22.30
N TYR A 478 23.63 -4.61 21.50
CA TYR A 478 23.49 -5.61 20.45
C TYR A 478 24.45 -6.76 20.78
N GLN A 479 23.96 -7.99 20.88
CA GLN A 479 24.77 -9.16 21.26
C GLN A 479 25.64 -8.89 22.51
N LYS A 480 25.04 -8.30 23.55
CA LYS A 480 25.69 -7.91 24.82
C LYS A 480 26.71 -6.75 24.72
N ASN A 481 27.04 -6.26 23.53
CA ASN A 481 27.90 -5.10 23.33
C ASN A 481 27.09 -3.80 23.31
N GLN A 482 27.54 -2.77 24.03
CA GLN A 482 26.89 -1.46 23.98
C GLN A 482 27.13 -0.81 22.62
N VAL A 483 26.07 -0.63 21.83
CA VAL A 483 26.10 0.01 20.51
C VAL A 483 25.44 1.39 20.49
N GLY A 484 24.70 1.75 21.55
CA GLY A 484 24.12 3.08 21.65
C GLY A 484 23.53 3.45 23.01
N GLY A 485 22.56 4.35 22.99
CA GLY A 485 21.85 4.87 24.17
C GLY A 485 22.15 6.35 24.46
N GLY A 486 21.70 6.82 25.62
CA GLY A 486 21.94 8.17 26.13
C GLY A 486 21.08 8.44 27.36
N SER A 487 20.56 9.65 27.57
CA SER A 487 19.82 9.97 28.81
C SER A 487 18.40 10.49 28.58
N PHE A 488 17.52 10.18 29.53
CA PHE A 488 16.21 10.80 29.71
C PHE A 488 16.25 11.77 30.89
N ASP A 489 15.31 12.71 30.92
CA ASP A 489 15.14 13.66 32.00
C ASP A 489 14.84 12.95 33.34
N GLN A 490 15.30 13.53 34.45
CA GLN A 490 15.02 13.01 35.79
C GLN A 490 13.60 13.34 36.27
N GLY A 491 12.91 14.26 35.58
CA GLY A 491 11.52 14.63 35.88
C GLY A 491 10.50 13.57 35.52
N GLY A 492 10.92 12.49 34.85
CA GLY A 492 10.04 11.40 34.43
C GLY A 492 9.15 11.77 33.26
N ASN A 493 9.47 12.77 32.44
CA ASN A 493 8.66 13.11 31.26
C ASN A 493 9.03 12.27 30.03
N GLU A 494 9.98 11.33 30.18
CA GLU A 494 10.58 10.55 29.08
C GLU A 494 11.18 11.44 28.00
N VAL A 495 11.66 12.61 28.39
CA VAL A 495 12.26 13.59 27.48
C VAL A 495 13.72 13.23 27.31
N LYS A 496 14.11 12.81 26.10
CA LYS A 496 15.53 12.57 25.77
C LYS A 496 16.33 13.87 25.95
N ILE A 497 17.51 13.77 26.55
CA ILE A 497 18.41 14.89 26.81
C ILE A 497 19.88 14.50 26.61
N GLY A 498 20.70 15.49 26.24
CA GLY A 498 22.15 15.34 26.10
C GLY A 498 22.55 14.43 24.95
N LYS A 499 23.76 13.88 25.02
CA LYS A 499 24.32 13.04 23.96
C LYS A 499 23.57 11.72 23.83
N TRP A 500 23.28 11.34 22.59
CA TRP A 500 22.55 10.13 22.23
C TRP A 500 23.21 9.42 21.05
N ILE A 501 23.11 8.10 21.07
CA ILE A 501 23.47 7.22 19.96
C ILE A 501 22.23 6.37 19.65
N GLU A 502 21.57 6.68 18.54
CA GLU A 502 20.43 5.94 18.03
C GLU A 502 20.89 4.80 17.13
N ILE A 503 20.20 3.67 17.20
CA ILE A 503 20.30 2.62 16.19
C ILE A 503 19.27 2.88 15.10
N HIS A 504 19.60 2.60 13.85
CA HIS A 504 18.66 2.72 12.73
C HIS A 504 17.55 1.64 12.81
N ASP A 505 16.36 1.89 12.25
CA ASP A 505 15.27 0.89 12.25
C ASP A 505 15.64 -0.40 11.49
N GLY A 506 16.57 -0.28 10.54
CA GLY A 506 17.18 -1.40 9.81
C GLY A 506 18.37 -2.06 10.52
N TYR A 507 18.64 -1.76 11.80
CA TYR A 507 19.82 -2.28 12.51
C TYR A 507 19.76 -3.81 12.62
N ARG A 508 20.62 -4.46 11.84
CA ARG A 508 20.79 -5.91 11.74
C ARG A 508 22.30 -6.23 11.71
N TRP A 509 22.60 -7.52 11.74
CA TRP A 509 23.97 -8.06 11.69
C TRP A 509 24.78 -7.64 10.46
N ASP A 510 24.16 -7.03 9.45
CA ASP A 510 24.75 -6.56 8.20
C ASP A 510 24.55 -5.04 8.00
N SER A 511 24.01 -4.30 8.97
CA SER A 511 23.77 -2.86 8.84
C SER A 511 24.60 -2.05 9.81
N TYR A 512 24.62 -2.37 11.11
CA TYR A 512 25.41 -1.62 12.11
C TYR A 512 25.29 -0.08 12.05
N VAL A 513 24.18 0.47 11.54
CA VAL A 513 24.03 1.92 11.37
C VAL A 513 23.59 2.59 12.66
N THR A 514 24.37 3.55 13.14
CA THR A 514 24.02 4.42 14.28
C THR A 514 23.94 5.89 13.89
N SER A 515 23.19 6.69 14.64
CA SER A 515 23.15 8.14 14.51
C SER A 515 23.48 8.79 15.85
N ASN A 516 24.53 9.60 15.88
CA ASN A 516 25.10 10.15 17.10
C ASN A 516 24.87 11.65 17.13
N GLY A 517 24.24 12.19 18.17
CA GLY A 517 24.03 13.63 18.30
C GLY A 517 23.56 14.03 19.67
N GLU A 518 22.94 15.20 19.78
CA GLU A 518 22.41 15.73 21.04
C GLU A 518 20.90 15.90 20.98
N TYR A 519 20.24 15.65 22.10
CA TYR A 519 18.87 16.01 22.37
C TYR A 519 18.79 17.20 23.32
N LYS A 520 17.93 18.17 22.99
CA LYS A 520 17.55 19.29 23.86
C LYS A 520 16.04 19.36 23.93
N ASN A 521 15.48 19.25 25.14
CA ASN A 521 14.03 19.23 25.38
C ASN A 521 13.29 18.19 24.54
N GLY A 522 13.86 16.99 24.38
CA GLY A 522 13.24 15.89 23.64
C GLY A 522 13.33 16.01 22.12
N LYS A 523 13.92 17.10 21.61
CA LYS A 523 14.14 17.33 20.18
C LYS A 523 15.60 17.17 19.81
N LYS A 524 15.88 16.63 18.61
CA LYS A 524 17.25 16.54 18.08
C LYS A 524 17.83 17.95 17.92
N PHE A 525 19.08 18.14 18.31
CA PHE A 525 19.74 19.44 18.31
C PHE A 525 21.21 19.29 17.89
N GLY A 526 21.73 20.31 17.21
CA GLY A 526 23.12 20.37 16.79
C GLY A 526 23.45 19.37 15.68
N PHE A 527 24.73 19.04 15.53
CA PHE A 527 25.18 18.12 14.51
C PHE A 527 24.90 16.67 14.91
N TRP A 528 24.36 15.90 13.97
CA TRP A 528 24.09 14.47 14.10
C TRP A 528 24.90 13.70 13.07
N ASP A 529 25.78 12.82 13.52
CA ASP A 529 26.71 12.02 12.71
C ASP A 529 26.16 10.61 12.50
N ILE A 530 25.93 10.21 11.24
CA ILE A 530 25.47 8.86 10.89
C ILE A 530 26.70 7.99 10.65
N LYS A 531 26.81 6.90 11.40
CA LYS A 531 27.94 5.98 11.35
C LYS A 531 27.53 4.60 10.88
N PHE A 532 28.40 3.97 10.11
CA PHE A 532 28.34 2.57 9.71
C PHE A 532 29.66 1.92 10.04
N MET A 533 29.65 0.85 10.86
CA MET A 533 30.86 0.23 11.40
C MET A 533 31.83 1.26 12.00
N ASN A 534 31.31 2.19 12.81
CA ASN A 534 32.03 3.32 13.42
C ASN A 534 32.63 4.37 12.45
N LYS A 535 32.44 4.24 11.14
CA LYS A 535 32.86 5.24 10.15
C LYS A 535 31.72 6.20 9.85
N SER A 536 31.97 7.50 9.88
CA SER A 536 30.99 8.50 9.45
C SER A 536 30.67 8.30 7.97
N ILE A 537 29.38 8.13 7.66
CA ILE A 537 28.86 7.98 6.30
C ILE A 537 27.82 9.05 5.96
N GLY A 538 27.37 9.82 6.95
CA GLY A 538 26.46 10.92 6.73
C GLY A 538 26.12 11.70 7.98
N GLY A 539 24.99 12.39 7.98
CA GLY A 539 24.59 13.30 9.05
C GLY A 539 24.39 14.74 8.62
N GLY A 540 24.08 15.61 9.57
CA GLY A 540 23.83 17.03 9.34
C GLY A 540 23.34 17.74 10.59
N LEU A 541 22.90 18.99 10.44
CA LEU A 541 22.47 19.83 11.57
C LEU A 541 20.96 19.73 11.80
N TYR A 542 20.57 19.50 13.05
CA TYR A 542 19.22 19.73 13.55
C TYR A 542 19.12 21.05 14.31
N HIS A 543 18.02 21.76 14.09
CA HIS A 543 17.59 22.89 14.89
C HIS A 543 16.17 22.61 15.42
N GLU A 544 16.03 22.38 16.72
CA GLU A 544 14.75 22.04 17.36
C GLU A 544 14.00 20.87 16.71
N GLY A 545 14.72 19.77 16.44
CA GLY A 545 14.15 18.57 15.85
C GLY A 545 13.97 18.62 14.33
N ILE A 546 14.25 19.77 13.72
CA ILE A 546 14.08 20.02 12.29
C ILE A 546 15.46 20.00 11.61
N LYS A 547 15.62 19.23 10.55
CA LYS A 547 16.81 19.22 9.69
C LYS A 547 16.96 20.58 9.01
N ASN A 548 18.17 21.13 9.08
CA ASN A 548 18.51 22.40 8.44
C ASN A 548 19.97 22.37 7.96
N GLY A 549 20.27 23.04 6.84
CA GLY A 549 21.62 23.11 6.28
C GLY A 549 22.04 21.86 5.51
N MET A 550 23.35 21.63 5.38
CA MET A 550 23.90 20.49 4.65
C MET A 550 23.61 19.18 5.40
N TRP A 551 23.16 18.18 4.65
CA TRP A 551 22.87 16.85 5.13
C TRP A 551 23.38 15.78 4.18
N VAL A 552 23.68 14.62 4.75
CA VAL A 552 23.90 13.37 4.05
C VAL A 552 22.94 12.35 4.65
N ASP A 553 21.84 12.07 3.96
CA ASP A 553 20.90 11.00 4.30
C ASP A 553 21.42 9.64 3.80
N ILE A 554 20.87 8.57 4.36
CA ILE A 554 21.07 7.19 3.90
C ILE A 554 19.75 6.60 3.41
N VAL A 555 19.81 5.60 2.54
CA VAL A 555 18.62 4.84 2.13
C VAL A 555 18.05 4.02 3.31
N GLU A 556 16.73 3.81 3.34
CA GLU A 556 16.04 3.11 4.45
C GLU A 556 16.57 1.69 4.71
N ARG A 557 17.03 1.00 3.65
CA ARG A 557 17.60 -0.36 3.73
C ARG A 557 19.12 -0.37 3.70
N PHE A 558 19.76 0.65 4.27
CA PHE A 558 21.23 0.70 4.29
C PHE A 558 21.82 -0.53 4.98
N CYS A 559 22.59 -1.33 4.23
CA CYS A 559 23.30 -2.52 4.72
C CYS A 559 24.62 -2.72 3.98
N ASP A 560 25.37 -3.77 4.33
CA ASP A 560 26.66 -4.11 3.72
C ASP A 560 26.56 -4.19 2.19
N ASP A 561 25.48 -4.78 1.66
CA ASP A 561 25.23 -4.93 0.21
C ASP A 561 24.54 -3.72 -0.44
N LEU A 562 24.02 -2.77 0.34
CA LEU A 562 23.29 -1.60 -0.16
C LEU A 562 23.69 -0.33 0.58
N GLN A 563 24.71 0.36 0.07
CA GLN A 563 25.24 1.57 0.71
C GLN A 563 25.01 2.79 -0.19
N ILE A 564 23.83 3.39 -0.05
CA ILE A 564 23.44 4.59 -0.78
C ILE A 564 23.29 5.76 0.18
N THR A 565 23.89 6.89 -0.19
CA THR A 565 23.73 8.17 0.49
C THR A 565 23.17 9.24 -0.44
N TYR A 566 22.42 10.18 0.14
CA TYR A 566 21.92 11.37 -0.56
C TYR A 566 22.46 12.60 0.15
N SER A 567 23.20 13.46 -0.54
CA SER A 567 23.77 14.67 0.07
C SER A 567 23.27 15.95 -0.56
N GLY A 568 22.77 16.88 0.24
CA GLY A 568 22.25 18.16 -0.22
C GLY A 568 21.80 19.06 0.94
N MET A 569 21.00 20.09 0.64
CA MET A 569 20.54 21.06 1.63
C MET A 569 19.12 20.76 2.11
N TYR A 570 18.90 20.91 3.42
CA TYR A 570 17.58 21.04 4.01
C TYR A 570 17.29 22.48 4.42
N LYS A 571 16.01 22.87 4.33
CA LYS A 571 15.43 24.08 4.90
C LYS A 571 14.10 23.70 5.53
N GLN A 572 14.03 23.81 6.85
CA GLN A 572 12.83 23.45 7.63
C GLN A 572 12.31 22.03 7.33
N ASP A 573 13.17 21.00 7.45
CA ASP A 573 12.86 19.58 7.14
C ASP A 573 12.52 19.27 5.68
N ARG A 574 12.62 20.26 4.79
CA ARG A 574 12.37 20.07 3.35
C ARG A 574 13.68 20.14 2.57
N LYS A 575 13.85 19.22 1.62
CA LYS A 575 15.00 19.19 0.72
C LYS A 575 14.92 20.35 -0.25
N VAL A 576 16.02 21.08 -0.41
CA VAL A 576 16.15 22.23 -1.32
C VAL A 576 17.44 22.13 -2.13
N GLY A 577 17.46 22.78 -3.29
CA GLY A 577 18.65 22.89 -4.14
C GLY A 577 19.17 21.55 -4.65
N LYS A 578 20.46 21.50 -4.98
CA LYS A 578 21.10 20.31 -5.56
C LYS A 578 21.30 19.19 -4.53
N TRP A 579 20.99 17.97 -4.94
CA TRP A 579 21.18 16.74 -4.19
C TRP A 579 21.97 15.73 -5.00
N ASP A 580 23.05 15.22 -4.43
CA ASP A 580 23.88 14.17 -5.00
C ASP A 580 23.45 12.80 -4.45
N THR A 581 23.37 11.79 -5.30
CA THR A 581 23.16 10.39 -4.93
C THR A 581 24.46 9.63 -5.13
N LYS A 582 24.99 9.06 -4.04
CA LYS A 582 26.24 8.32 -4.06
C LYS A 582 26.01 6.88 -3.65
N PHE A 583 26.68 5.97 -4.33
CA PHE A 583 26.65 4.54 -4.05
C PHE A 583 28.05 4.04 -3.74
N ARG A 584 28.16 3.10 -2.80
CA ARG A 584 29.40 2.39 -2.50
C ARG A 584 29.11 0.90 -2.56
N ASN A 585 29.76 0.21 -3.49
CA ASN A 585 29.80 -1.25 -3.44
C ASN A 585 30.75 -1.66 -2.30
N TYR A 586 30.38 -2.65 -1.49
CA TYR A 586 31.18 -3.11 -0.34
C TYR A 586 32.67 -3.34 -0.68
N TYR A 587 32.95 -3.87 -1.87
CA TYR A 587 34.30 -4.18 -2.33
C TYR A 587 35.05 -2.99 -2.96
N LEU A 588 34.34 -1.88 -3.23
CA LEU A 588 34.90 -0.70 -3.91
C LEU A 588 34.94 0.49 -2.93
N TYR A 589 36.14 1.01 -2.66
CA TYR A 589 36.34 2.31 -2.02
C TYR A 589 36.80 3.31 -3.09
N PRO A 590 36.31 4.57 -3.16
CA PRO A 590 35.35 5.33 -2.32
C PRO A 590 33.89 5.35 -2.85
N PHE A 591 32.96 6.06 -2.17
CA PHE A 591 31.61 6.37 -2.68
C PHE A 591 31.67 7.01 -4.07
N GLN A 592 30.90 6.46 -5.01
CA GLN A 592 30.80 6.94 -6.39
C GLN A 592 29.53 7.75 -6.58
N LEU A 593 29.63 8.90 -7.24
CA LEU A 593 28.46 9.69 -7.63
C LEU A 593 27.73 8.95 -8.75
N ILE A 594 26.55 8.42 -8.46
CA ILE A 594 25.72 7.69 -9.44
C ILE A 594 24.57 8.54 -9.99
N GLY A 595 24.28 9.67 -9.35
CA GLY A 595 23.18 10.53 -9.77
C GLY A 595 23.15 11.88 -9.08
N THR A 596 22.42 12.82 -9.66
CA THR A 596 22.12 14.13 -9.07
C THR A 596 20.66 14.50 -9.32
N GLY A 597 20.10 15.38 -8.49
CA GLY A 597 18.79 15.99 -8.68
C GLY A 597 18.74 17.39 -8.08
N GLN A 598 17.71 18.17 -8.38
CA GLN A 598 17.52 19.49 -7.81
C GLN A 598 16.09 19.68 -7.27
N TYR A 599 15.95 20.01 -6.00
CA TYR A 599 14.68 20.43 -5.43
C TYR A 599 14.50 21.94 -5.59
N ASP A 600 13.26 22.41 -5.55
CA ASP A 600 12.94 23.83 -5.52
C ASP A 600 13.59 24.55 -4.32
N GLU A 601 13.98 25.81 -4.51
CA GLU A 601 14.61 26.64 -3.47
C GLU A 601 13.59 27.23 -2.48
N GLU A 602 12.30 27.21 -2.84
CA GLU A 602 11.22 27.70 -1.98
C GLU A 602 11.01 26.79 -0.77
N GLY A 603 11.50 25.54 -0.83
CA GLY A 603 11.29 24.54 0.19
C GLY A 603 9.88 24.00 0.13
N LYS A 604 9.34 23.71 -1.06
CA LYS A 604 8.12 22.89 -1.22
C LYS A 604 8.47 21.40 -1.35
N GLY A 605 9.74 21.06 -1.58
CA GLY A 605 10.20 19.69 -1.76
C GLY A 605 9.86 19.11 -3.14
N MET A 606 9.55 19.98 -4.11
CA MET A 606 9.29 19.63 -5.49
C MET A 606 10.60 19.37 -6.23
N LYS A 607 10.68 18.23 -6.92
CA LYS A 607 11.78 17.94 -7.84
C LYS A 607 11.69 18.82 -9.09
N ILE A 608 12.82 19.35 -9.54
CA ILE A 608 12.97 20.18 -10.73
C ILE A 608 14.27 19.83 -11.48
N GLY A 609 14.31 20.13 -12.78
CA GLY A 609 15.52 19.98 -13.59
C GLY A 609 15.91 18.52 -13.86
N ASN A 610 17.18 18.29 -14.20
CA ASN A 610 17.67 16.95 -14.48
C ASN A 610 17.78 16.14 -13.18
N TRP A 611 17.35 14.88 -13.25
CA TRP A 611 17.24 14.01 -12.11
C TRP A 611 17.70 12.60 -12.43
N VAL A 612 18.35 11.98 -11.45
CA VAL A 612 18.72 10.57 -11.46
C VAL A 612 18.11 9.90 -10.22
N GLU A 613 17.19 8.96 -10.45
CA GLU A 613 16.49 8.19 -9.41
C GLU A 613 17.02 6.77 -9.35
N ILE A 614 17.12 6.21 -8.15
CA ILE A 614 17.33 4.77 -8.00
C ILE A 614 15.99 4.04 -7.99
N SER A 615 15.98 2.80 -8.43
CA SER A 615 14.82 1.90 -8.26
C SER A 615 14.52 1.62 -6.79
N ASP A 616 13.26 1.40 -6.45
CA ASP A 616 12.85 0.96 -5.11
C ASP A 616 13.44 -0.41 -4.74
N ASN A 617 13.77 -1.21 -5.76
CA ASN A 617 14.47 -2.49 -5.64
C ASN A 617 15.97 -2.36 -5.95
N TYR A 618 16.58 -1.18 -5.75
CA TYR A 618 18.01 -1.04 -5.92
C TYR A 618 18.74 -1.86 -4.86
N GLU A 619 19.25 -3.01 -5.26
CA GLU A 619 20.09 -3.91 -4.47
C GLU A 619 21.23 -4.44 -5.33
N ARG A 620 22.18 -5.16 -4.73
CA ARG A 620 23.30 -5.75 -5.45
C ARG A 620 22.77 -6.68 -6.56
N GLY A 621 23.06 -6.35 -7.82
CA GLY A 621 22.56 -7.05 -9.00
C GLY A 621 21.28 -6.46 -9.61
N GLN A 622 20.64 -5.51 -8.93
CA GLN A 622 19.46 -4.75 -9.36
C GLN A 622 19.71 -3.24 -9.35
N GLU A 623 20.89 -2.81 -9.78
CA GLU A 623 21.32 -1.41 -9.71
C GLU A 623 20.71 -0.57 -10.84
N VAL A 624 19.37 -0.53 -10.89
CA VAL A 624 18.59 0.19 -11.89
C VAL A 624 18.43 1.65 -11.48
N ILE A 625 18.73 2.53 -12.43
CA ILE A 625 18.68 3.97 -12.28
C ILE A 625 17.79 4.57 -13.38
N TYR A 626 16.97 5.56 -13.04
CA TYR A 626 16.15 6.32 -13.98
C TYR A 626 16.73 7.73 -14.12
N SER A 627 17.01 8.17 -15.34
CA SER A 627 17.58 9.49 -15.61
C SER A 627 16.64 10.28 -16.51
N GLY A 628 16.28 11.51 -16.14
CA GLY A 628 15.41 12.35 -16.96
C GLY A 628 15.21 13.72 -16.36
N LYS A 629 14.12 14.41 -16.74
CA LYS A 629 13.81 15.76 -16.25
C LYS A 629 12.52 15.80 -15.44
N TYR A 630 12.53 16.63 -14.41
CA TYR A 630 11.37 17.03 -13.63
C TYR A 630 10.99 18.49 -13.89
N GLU A 631 9.69 18.76 -13.94
CA GLU A 631 9.10 20.10 -13.90
C GLU A 631 7.91 20.10 -12.93
N ASN A 632 7.94 21.00 -11.95
CA ASN A 632 6.93 21.11 -10.88
C ASN A 632 6.60 19.78 -10.20
N GLY A 633 7.64 19.00 -9.86
CA GLY A 633 7.49 17.69 -9.20
C GLY A 633 7.00 16.55 -10.08
N LYS A 634 6.82 16.76 -11.40
CA LYS A 634 6.38 15.72 -12.35
C LYS A 634 7.43 15.45 -13.43
N LYS A 635 7.47 14.21 -13.90
CA LYS A 635 8.40 13.75 -14.96
C LYS A 635 7.99 14.34 -16.31
N VAL A 636 8.94 14.89 -17.06
CA VAL A 636 8.74 15.44 -18.41
C VAL A 636 9.85 14.99 -19.35
N GLY A 637 9.59 15.05 -20.66
CA GLY A 637 10.59 14.81 -21.69
C GLY A 637 11.13 13.37 -21.67
N ASN A 638 12.37 13.20 -22.14
CA ASN A 638 12.99 11.88 -22.24
C ASN A 638 13.47 11.38 -20.88
N TRP A 639 13.22 10.10 -20.63
CA TRP A 639 13.63 9.38 -19.44
C TRP A 639 14.30 8.08 -19.85
N ASP A 640 15.55 7.91 -19.46
CA ASP A 640 16.34 6.71 -19.68
C ASP A 640 16.27 5.79 -18.48
N ILE A 641 16.17 4.48 -18.73
CA ILE A 641 16.37 3.45 -17.71
C ILE A 641 17.77 2.88 -17.94
N LEU A 642 18.61 3.02 -16.92
CA LEU A 642 20.00 2.63 -16.91
C LEU A 642 20.20 1.47 -15.95
N PHE A 643 21.07 0.54 -16.29
CA PHE A 643 21.52 -0.53 -15.41
C PHE A 643 22.99 -0.33 -15.11
N HIS A 644 23.31 -0.17 -13.84
CA HIS A 644 24.67 -0.05 -13.33
C HIS A 644 25.16 -1.43 -12.89
N GLN A 645 26.42 -1.79 -13.14
CA GLN A 645 27.02 -3.00 -12.56
C GLN A 645 28.55 -2.88 -12.60
N PHE A 646 29.07 -2.63 -13.80
CA PHE A 646 30.48 -2.28 -14.05
C PHE A 646 30.55 -1.03 -14.92
N GLU A 647 29.69 -0.99 -15.94
CA GLU A 647 29.41 0.17 -16.76
C GLU A 647 27.91 0.46 -16.69
N THR A 648 27.56 1.73 -16.83
CA THR A 648 26.16 2.16 -16.89
C THR A 648 25.64 1.95 -18.31
N MET A 649 24.74 1.00 -18.50
CA MET A 649 24.15 0.70 -19.80
C MET A 649 22.68 1.14 -19.86
N LYS A 650 22.25 1.74 -20.98
CA LYS A 650 20.84 2.04 -21.21
C LYS A 650 20.08 0.76 -21.56
N ILE A 651 19.11 0.40 -20.73
CA ILE A 651 18.29 -0.82 -20.87
C ILE A 651 16.84 -0.52 -21.24
N GLY A 652 16.41 0.74 -21.12
CA GLY A 652 15.05 1.13 -21.48
C GLY A 652 14.78 2.62 -21.34
N GLY A 653 13.51 2.95 -21.12
CA GLY A 653 13.04 4.33 -21.03
C GLY A 653 12.13 4.74 -22.18
N GLY A 654 11.79 6.03 -22.23
CA GLY A 654 10.97 6.64 -23.27
C GLY A 654 10.62 8.07 -22.90
N ARG A 655 9.48 8.59 -23.35
CA ARG A 655 9.13 10.00 -23.18
C ARG A 655 7.89 10.21 -22.29
N TYR A 656 7.91 11.29 -21.52
CA TYR A 656 6.76 11.84 -20.81
C TYR A 656 6.28 13.10 -21.52
N ASP A 657 5.00 13.45 -21.33
CA ASP A 657 4.42 14.67 -21.87
C ASP A 657 5.16 15.92 -21.37
N GLU A 658 5.36 16.89 -22.27
CA GLU A 658 5.99 18.19 -21.93
C GLU A 658 5.04 19.07 -21.12
N GLY A 659 3.74 18.75 -21.05
CA GLY A 659 2.74 19.50 -20.29
C GLY A 659 2.88 19.39 -18.78
N GLY A 660 3.87 18.62 -18.29
CA GLY A 660 4.08 18.44 -16.87
C GLY A 660 2.91 17.69 -16.23
N ASN A 661 2.35 16.67 -16.87
CA ASN A 661 1.35 15.80 -16.26
C ASN A 661 1.93 14.47 -15.78
N GLY A 662 3.17 14.13 -16.17
CA GLY A 662 3.79 12.85 -15.84
C GLY A 662 3.18 11.69 -16.62
N ILE A 663 2.64 11.96 -17.80
CA ILE A 663 1.97 11.01 -18.68
C ILE A 663 3.00 10.46 -19.68
N LYS A 664 3.19 9.14 -19.69
CA LYS A 664 4.05 8.47 -20.68
C LYS A 664 3.44 8.60 -22.09
N ILE A 665 4.27 8.86 -23.09
CA ILE A 665 3.88 9.00 -24.50
C ILE A 665 4.94 8.40 -25.44
N GLY A 666 4.50 7.94 -26.62
CA GLY A 666 5.35 7.39 -27.66
C GLY A 666 6.02 6.07 -27.27
N ASN A 667 7.11 5.74 -27.95
CA ASN A 667 7.85 4.49 -27.74
C ASN A 667 8.45 4.43 -26.34
N TRP A 668 8.34 3.26 -25.73
CA TRP A 668 8.76 2.99 -24.36
C TRP A 668 9.31 1.58 -24.21
N ILE A 669 10.29 1.47 -23.33
CA ILE A 669 10.80 0.20 -22.83
C ILE A 669 10.61 0.21 -21.31
N ASP A 670 9.57 -0.49 -20.82
CA ASP A 670 9.41 -0.77 -19.39
C ASP A 670 10.36 -1.92 -18.98
N ILE A 671 10.72 -1.98 -17.70
CA ILE A 671 11.39 -3.14 -17.10
C ILE A 671 10.40 -3.91 -16.22
N SER A 672 10.63 -5.21 -16.06
CA SER A 672 9.87 -6.02 -15.08
C SER A 672 10.22 -5.67 -13.64
N ASP A 673 9.28 -5.82 -12.72
CA ASP A 673 9.54 -5.70 -11.27
C ASP A 673 10.59 -6.72 -10.79
N THR A 674 10.74 -7.83 -11.53
CA THR A 674 11.75 -8.87 -11.31
C THR A 674 13.08 -8.62 -12.03
N TYR A 675 13.29 -7.43 -12.60
CA TYR A 675 14.49 -7.15 -13.39
C TYR A 675 15.77 -7.28 -12.56
N GLY A 676 16.54 -8.33 -12.80
CA GLY A 676 17.77 -8.63 -12.08
C GLY A 676 17.57 -9.17 -10.66
N THR A 677 16.35 -9.51 -10.22
CA THR A 677 16.14 -10.01 -8.85
C THR A 677 16.88 -11.34 -8.64
N GLY A 678 17.54 -11.45 -7.49
CA GLY A 678 18.19 -12.67 -7.02
C GLY A 678 19.40 -13.15 -7.84
N TYR A 679 19.86 -14.37 -7.54
CA TYR A 679 21.05 -14.96 -8.16
C TYR A 679 20.90 -15.21 -9.68
N ASN A 680 19.66 -15.27 -10.17
CA ASN A 680 19.33 -15.72 -11.53
C ASN A 680 19.31 -14.59 -12.58
N LYS A 681 19.68 -13.35 -12.20
CA LYS A 681 19.96 -12.19 -13.09
C LYS A 681 18.98 -12.03 -14.26
N SER A 682 17.71 -12.33 -14.06
CA SER A 682 16.76 -12.41 -15.17
C SER A 682 16.34 -11.00 -15.59
N GLN A 683 16.56 -10.66 -16.86
CA GLN A 683 16.34 -9.31 -17.37
C GLN A 683 15.21 -9.32 -18.38
N VAL A 684 14.01 -8.97 -17.90
CA VAL A 684 12.80 -8.86 -18.73
C VAL A 684 12.46 -7.40 -18.95
N ILE A 685 12.25 -7.03 -20.22
CA ILE A 685 11.76 -5.72 -20.63
C ILE A 685 10.49 -5.85 -21.47
N TYR A 686 9.68 -4.79 -21.49
CA TYR A 686 8.49 -4.68 -22.32
C TYR A 686 8.64 -3.49 -23.25
N HIS A 687 8.60 -3.72 -24.55
CA HIS A 687 8.81 -2.70 -25.57
C HIS A 687 7.53 -2.44 -26.36
N GLY A 688 7.06 -1.20 -26.39
CA GLY A 688 5.87 -0.81 -27.16
C GLY A 688 5.61 0.69 -27.08
N GLU A 689 4.38 1.10 -27.34
CA GLU A 689 3.99 2.52 -27.37
C GLU A 689 2.97 2.88 -26.28
N TYR A 690 3.10 4.09 -25.76
CA TYR A 690 2.11 4.74 -24.91
C TYR A 690 1.39 5.88 -25.66
N SER A 691 0.08 5.99 -25.47
CA SER A 691 -0.74 7.14 -25.82
C SER A 691 -1.52 7.60 -24.60
N ASN A 692 -1.37 8.87 -24.21
CA ASN A 692 -2.00 9.46 -23.02
C ASN A 692 -1.83 8.60 -21.74
N GLY A 693 -0.65 8.00 -21.55
CA GLY A 693 -0.33 7.19 -20.37
C GLY A 693 -0.94 5.79 -20.39
N LYS A 694 -1.57 5.38 -21.50
CA LYS A 694 -2.10 4.03 -21.74
C LYS A 694 -1.29 3.32 -22.81
N LYS A 695 -1.11 2.01 -22.66
CA LYS A 695 -0.39 1.19 -23.64
C LYS A 695 -1.25 1.03 -24.89
N VAL A 696 -0.67 1.19 -26.07
CA VAL A 696 -1.35 1.04 -27.37
C VAL A 696 -0.52 0.18 -28.31
N GLY A 697 -1.18 -0.40 -29.32
CA GLY A 697 -0.51 -1.13 -30.40
C GLY A 697 0.28 -2.35 -29.91
N ARG A 698 1.31 -2.74 -30.68
CA ARG A 698 2.12 -3.92 -30.39
C ARG A 698 3.06 -3.68 -29.21
N TRP A 699 3.06 -4.63 -28.27
CA TRP A 699 3.98 -4.70 -27.14
C TRP A 699 4.71 -6.03 -27.14
N ASP A 700 6.04 -6.00 -27.22
CA ASP A 700 6.90 -7.17 -27.18
C ASP A 700 7.46 -7.39 -25.78
N ILE A 701 7.45 -8.64 -25.32
CA ILE A 701 8.16 -9.08 -24.11
C ILE A 701 9.50 -9.62 -24.54
N LYS A 702 10.57 -8.99 -24.08
CA LYS A 702 11.93 -9.41 -24.40
C LYS A 702 12.69 -9.81 -23.15
N TYR A 703 13.57 -10.78 -23.29
CA TYR A 703 14.39 -11.30 -22.20
C TYR A 703 15.82 -11.53 -22.63
N ARG A 704 16.72 -11.41 -21.67
CA ARG A 704 18.07 -11.94 -21.77
C ARG A 704 18.55 -12.46 -20.42
N LYS A 705 19.51 -13.38 -20.46
CA LYS A 705 20.06 -14.04 -19.27
C LYS A 705 21.23 -13.24 -18.68
N TYR A 706 22.10 -12.72 -19.54
CA TYR A 706 23.25 -11.91 -19.14
C TYR A 706 23.25 -10.54 -19.84
N ASN A 707 23.95 -9.56 -19.27
CA ASN A 707 24.02 -8.20 -19.82
C ASN A 707 24.57 -8.14 -21.25
N ASN A 708 25.48 -9.06 -21.57
CA ASN A 708 26.15 -9.12 -22.86
C ASN A 708 25.31 -9.85 -23.92
N ASP A 709 24.23 -10.51 -23.52
CA ASP A 709 23.33 -11.19 -24.43
C ASP A 709 22.41 -10.18 -25.12
N SER A 710 22.06 -10.46 -26.37
CA SER A 710 20.97 -9.75 -27.04
C SER A 710 19.63 -10.13 -26.43
N PHE A 711 18.72 -9.17 -26.34
CA PHE A 711 17.34 -9.43 -25.96
C PHE A 711 16.62 -10.31 -27.00
N LEU A 712 16.05 -11.43 -26.54
CA LEU A 712 15.21 -12.33 -27.32
C LEU A 712 13.75 -12.00 -27.07
N THR A 713 12.96 -11.84 -28.13
CA THR A 713 11.51 -11.68 -28.02
C THR A 713 10.88 -13.03 -27.68
N MET A 714 10.24 -13.12 -26.52
CA MET A 714 9.63 -14.37 -26.04
C MET A 714 8.10 -14.30 -26.01
N GLY A 715 7.54 -13.10 -26.06
CA GLY A 715 6.09 -12.93 -26.01
C GLY A 715 5.66 -11.52 -26.35
N GLY A 716 4.47 -11.16 -25.87
CA GLY A 716 3.81 -9.91 -26.22
C GLY A 716 2.46 -10.11 -26.89
N GLY A 717 1.86 -9.01 -27.31
CA GLY A 717 0.56 -8.94 -27.98
C GLY A 717 0.21 -7.51 -28.32
N CYS A 718 -1.04 -7.25 -28.68
CA CYS A 718 -1.49 -5.90 -29.02
C CYS A 718 -2.42 -5.33 -27.95
N TYR A 719 -2.31 -4.04 -27.70
CA TYR A 719 -3.33 -3.25 -27.01
C TYR A 719 -4.22 -2.58 -28.05
N ASP A 720 -5.42 -2.14 -27.63
CA ASP A 720 -6.30 -1.33 -28.46
C ASP A 720 -5.61 -0.04 -28.93
N GLU A 721 -5.92 0.38 -30.15
CA GLU A 721 -5.38 1.60 -30.74
C GLU A 721 -6.11 2.86 -30.23
N GLU A 722 -7.29 2.70 -29.62
CA GLU A 722 -8.11 3.80 -29.08
C GLU A 722 -7.52 4.43 -27.81
N GLY A 723 -6.46 3.84 -27.24
CA GLY A 723 -5.80 4.38 -26.04
C GLY A 723 -6.51 4.04 -24.73
N GLN A 724 -7.34 3.01 -24.70
CA GLN A 724 -7.98 2.56 -23.46
C GLN A 724 -7.04 1.69 -22.60
N GLY A 725 -6.00 1.09 -23.21
CA GLY A 725 -5.04 0.22 -22.54
C GLY A 725 -5.56 -1.20 -22.33
N LEU A 726 -6.52 -1.63 -23.14
CA LEU A 726 -7.12 -2.95 -23.17
C LEU A 726 -6.32 -3.86 -24.12
N LYS A 727 -5.96 -5.05 -23.64
CA LYS A 727 -5.31 -6.07 -24.47
C LYS A 727 -6.29 -6.58 -25.54
N ASN A 728 -5.81 -6.83 -26.75
CA ASN A 728 -6.58 -7.35 -27.87
C ASN A 728 -5.75 -8.33 -28.73
N GLY A 729 -6.41 -9.32 -29.32
CA GLY A 729 -5.81 -10.36 -30.15
C GLY A 729 -4.95 -11.37 -29.38
N PHE A 730 -4.06 -12.08 -30.09
CA PHE A 730 -3.19 -13.08 -29.48
C PHE A 730 -2.11 -12.47 -28.59
N TRP A 731 -1.93 -13.08 -27.42
CA TRP A 731 -0.97 -12.71 -26.40
C TRP A 731 -0.15 -13.92 -25.94
N ILE A 732 1.12 -13.66 -25.69
CA ILE A 732 2.00 -14.51 -24.90
C ILE A 732 2.41 -13.70 -23.67
N GLU A 733 1.89 -14.07 -22.51
CA GLU A 733 2.24 -13.45 -21.22
C GLU A 733 3.34 -14.27 -20.53
N ILE A 734 4.05 -13.65 -19.59
CA ILE A 734 4.98 -14.33 -18.69
C ILE A 734 4.41 -14.37 -17.27
N ASN A 735 4.83 -15.34 -16.48
CA ASN A 735 4.49 -15.43 -15.05
C ASN A 735 5.19 -14.34 -14.23
N ASP A 736 4.57 -13.82 -13.17
CA ASP A 736 5.18 -12.88 -12.20
C ASP A 736 6.51 -13.42 -11.62
N GLY A 737 6.67 -14.74 -11.52
CA GLY A 737 7.89 -15.42 -11.08
C GLY A 737 8.87 -15.78 -12.20
N PHE A 738 8.78 -15.13 -13.35
CA PHE A 738 9.62 -15.43 -14.51
C PHE A 738 11.10 -15.19 -14.21
N GLN A 739 11.90 -16.24 -14.33
CA GLN A 739 13.36 -16.22 -14.17
C GLN A 739 14.00 -17.30 -15.05
N ASP A 740 15.33 -17.29 -15.20
CA ASP A 740 16.08 -18.21 -16.08
C ASP A 740 15.69 -19.69 -15.90
N GLY A 741 15.52 -20.14 -14.65
CA GLY A 741 15.09 -21.51 -14.33
C GLY A 741 13.58 -21.74 -14.32
N ASN A 742 12.75 -20.70 -14.40
CA ASN A 742 11.29 -20.79 -14.26
C ASN A 742 10.61 -19.94 -15.33
N GLN A 743 10.67 -20.40 -16.58
CA GLN A 743 10.14 -19.68 -17.71
C GLN A 743 8.74 -20.19 -18.02
N ILE A 744 7.74 -19.60 -17.38
CA ILE A 744 6.33 -19.94 -17.62
C ILE A 744 5.69 -18.85 -18.45
N THR A 745 5.05 -19.27 -19.54
CA THR A 745 4.27 -18.42 -20.44
C THR A 745 2.82 -18.85 -20.52
N PHE A 746 1.95 -17.89 -20.77
CA PHE A 746 0.52 -18.09 -20.99
C PHE A 746 0.16 -17.57 -22.38
N ASN A 747 -0.32 -18.46 -23.25
CA ASN A 747 -0.57 -18.16 -24.65
C ASN A 747 -2.07 -18.25 -24.91
N GLY A 748 -2.68 -17.19 -25.43
CA GLY A 748 -4.10 -17.22 -25.79
C GLY A 748 -4.56 -15.89 -26.35
N GLU A 749 -5.86 -15.69 -26.45
CA GLU A 749 -6.44 -14.49 -27.06
C GLU A 749 -7.13 -13.59 -26.03
N TYR A 750 -7.06 -12.29 -26.29
CA TYR A 750 -7.78 -11.25 -25.59
C TYR A 750 -8.79 -10.56 -26.51
N ILE A 751 -9.96 -10.23 -25.97
CA ILE A 751 -10.93 -9.32 -26.59
C ILE A 751 -11.28 -8.25 -25.54
N GLN A 752 -11.03 -6.98 -25.85
CA GLN A 752 -11.33 -5.84 -24.97
C GLN A 752 -10.80 -6.01 -23.53
N GLY A 753 -9.57 -6.51 -23.39
CA GLY A 753 -8.90 -6.74 -22.11
C GLY A 753 -9.37 -7.98 -21.35
N LYS A 754 -10.20 -8.83 -21.95
CA LYS A 754 -10.70 -10.09 -21.36
C LYS A 754 -10.13 -11.30 -22.10
N LYS A 755 -9.68 -12.30 -21.36
CA LYS A 755 -9.19 -13.56 -21.92
C LYS A 755 -10.36 -14.35 -22.53
N VAL A 756 -10.20 -14.84 -23.75
CA VAL A 756 -11.19 -15.66 -24.48
C VAL A 756 -10.53 -16.90 -25.05
N GLY A 757 -11.35 -17.88 -25.43
CA GLY A 757 -10.92 -19.09 -26.12
C GLY A 757 -9.88 -19.91 -25.37
N ARG A 758 -9.08 -20.69 -26.11
CA ARG A 758 -8.06 -21.58 -25.56
C ARG A 758 -6.84 -20.78 -25.07
N TRP A 759 -6.43 -21.07 -23.83
CA TRP A 759 -5.21 -20.57 -23.22
C TRP A 759 -4.29 -21.72 -22.82
N ASP A 760 -3.09 -21.74 -23.38
CA ASP A 760 -2.07 -22.75 -23.11
C ASP A 760 -1.06 -22.23 -22.08
N ILE A 761 -0.65 -23.09 -21.15
CA ILE A 761 0.42 -22.83 -20.20
C ILE A 761 1.65 -23.60 -20.66
N LYS A 762 2.71 -22.87 -20.98
CA LYS A 762 3.96 -23.46 -21.42
C LYS A 762 5.07 -23.19 -20.41
N PHE A 763 5.92 -24.17 -20.20
CA PHE A 763 7.06 -24.10 -19.30
C PHE A 763 8.34 -24.44 -20.05
N SER A 764 9.38 -23.67 -19.80
CA SER A 764 10.73 -24.03 -20.16
C SER A 764 11.64 -23.97 -18.95
N LYS A 765 12.46 -25.00 -18.79
CA LYS A 765 13.42 -25.11 -17.68
C LYS A 765 14.61 -24.17 -17.87
N TYR A 766 14.98 -23.87 -19.12
CA TYR A 766 16.10 -23.00 -19.50
C TYR A 766 15.78 -22.33 -20.83
N ILE A 767 16.37 -21.17 -21.13
CA ILE A 767 16.06 -20.45 -22.37
C ILE A 767 16.33 -21.24 -23.66
N SER A 768 17.31 -22.15 -23.63
CA SER A 768 17.65 -23.01 -24.75
C SER A 768 16.73 -24.23 -24.88
N ALA A 769 15.95 -24.55 -23.85
CA ALA A 769 15.03 -25.67 -23.89
C ALA A 769 13.72 -25.26 -24.58
N PRO A 770 13.12 -26.14 -25.39
CA PRO A 770 11.82 -25.88 -25.99
C PRO A 770 10.76 -25.75 -24.89
N PHE A 771 9.80 -24.86 -25.12
CA PHE A 771 8.63 -24.71 -24.25
C PHE A 771 7.74 -25.95 -24.33
N LEU A 772 7.56 -26.62 -23.18
CA LEU A 772 6.67 -27.77 -23.01
C LEU A 772 5.28 -27.26 -22.62
N LEU A 773 4.24 -27.78 -23.28
CA LEU A 773 2.85 -27.55 -22.87
C LEU A 773 2.58 -28.31 -21.57
N ILE A 774 2.46 -27.60 -20.46
CA ILE A 774 2.25 -28.19 -19.13
C ILE A 774 0.82 -28.01 -18.61
N GLY A 775 0.00 -27.20 -19.30
CA GLY A 775 -1.37 -26.99 -18.88
C GLY A 775 -2.14 -26.02 -19.73
N GLY A 776 -3.21 -25.45 -19.15
CA GLY A 776 -4.13 -24.57 -19.84
C GLY A 776 -5.58 -25.04 -19.82
N GLY A 777 -6.45 -24.28 -20.47
CA GLY A 777 -7.89 -24.51 -20.55
C GLY A 777 -8.55 -23.44 -21.40
N SER A 778 -9.88 -23.37 -21.38
CA SER A 778 -10.60 -22.36 -22.18
C SER A 778 -11.28 -21.33 -21.30
N TYR A 779 -11.27 -20.08 -21.75
CA TYR A 779 -12.15 -19.03 -21.27
C TYR A 779 -13.41 -18.97 -22.14
N ASP A 780 -14.47 -18.35 -21.62
CA ASP A 780 -15.71 -18.17 -22.36
C ASP A 780 -15.52 -17.22 -23.56
N GLU A 781 -16.12 -17.58 -24.69
CA GLU A 781 -16.04 -16.80 -25.94
C GLU A 781 -16.82 -15.48 -25.88
N GLU A 782 -17.72 -15.32 -24.89
CA GLU A 782 -18.48 -14.08 -24.69
C GLU A 782 -17.64 -12.92 -24.12
N GLY A 783 -16.34 -13.15 -23.88
CA GLY A 783 -15.46 -12.09 -23.37
C GLY A 783 -15.69 -11.75 -21.91
N ARG A 784 -16.33 -12.61 -21.10
CA ARG A 784 -16.50 -12.33 -19.66
C ARG A 784 -15.22 -12.63 -18.87
N GLY A 785 -14.29 -13.38 -19.45
CA GLY A 785 -13.04 -13.79 -18.80
C GLY A 785 -13.23 -14.89 -17.76
N LEU A 786 -14.28 -15.69 -17.91
CA LEU A 786 -14.61 -16.83 -17.06
C LEU A 786 -13.98 -18.10 -17.62
N LYS A 787 -13.23 -18.82 -16.78
CA LYS A 787 -12.73 -20.15 -17.13
C LYS A 787 -13.89 -21.14 -17.30
N ILE A 788 -13.81 -21.98 -18.32
CA ILE A 788 -14.79 -23.03 -18.64
C ILE A 788 -14.10 -24.34 -19.05
N GLY A 789 -14.79 -25.46 -18.86
CA GLY A 789 -14.32 -26.77 -19.30
C GLY A 789 -13.13 -27.30 -18.48
N LYS A 790 -12.37 -28.21 -19.08
CA LYS A 790 -11.18 -28.80 -18.44
C LYS A 790 -10.04 -27.78 -18.37
N TRP A 791 -9.35 -27.76 -17.24
CA TRP A 791 -8.24 -26.87 -16.96
C TRP A 791 -7.12 -27.60 -16.24
N ILE A 792 -5.90 -27.25 -16.60
CA ILE A 792 -4.69 -27.53 -15.82
C ILE A 792 -4.12 -26.18 -15.37
N ASP A 793 -4.26 -25.87 -14.08
CA ASP A 793 -3.75 -24.67 -13.44
C ASP A 793 -2.36 -24.91 -12.84
N ILE A 794 -1.55 -23.86 -12.70
CA ILE A 794 -0.28 -23.92 -11.97
C ILE A 794 -0.45 -23.41 -10.54
N GLN A 795 0.31 -23.96 -9.59
CA GLN A 795 0.38 -23.40 -8.25
C GLN A 795 0.97 -21.97 -8.28
N LYS A 796 0.36 -21.06 -7.51
CA LYS A 796 0.90 -19.70 -7.35
C LYS A 796 2.29 -19.78 -6.70
N GLY A 797 3.28 -19.16 -7.32
CA GLY A 797 4.66 -19.20 -6.83
C GLY A 797 5.41 -20.50 -7.18
N ILE A 798 4.95 -21.22 -8.20
CA ILE A 798 5.69 -22.31 -8.83
C ILE A 798 7.14 -21.90 -9.08
N SER A 799 8.06 -22.79 -8.72
CA SER A 799 9.50 -22.64 -8.90
C SER A 799 10.06 -23.99 -9.32
N ILE A 800 11.33 -24.04 -9.72
CA ILE A 800 12.04 -25.29 -10.06
C ILE A 800 12.02 -26.36 -8.95
N TYR A 801 11.68 -25.97 -7.72
CA TYR A 801 11.63 -26.88 -6.56
C TYR A 801 10.21 -27.29 -6.18
N ASN A 802 9.19 -26.68 -6.77
CA ASN A 802 7.81 -26.91 -6.40
C ASN A 802 6.90 -26.76 -7.63
N GLU A 803 7.02 -27.72 -8.54
CA GLU A 803 6.36 -27.74 -9.83
C GLU A 803 5.01 -28.46 -9.73
N VAL A 804 4.04 -27.87 -9.04
CA VAL A 804 2.71 -28.47 -8.85
C VAL A 804 1.69 -27.87 -9.80
N ILE A 805 0.94 -28.75 -10.47
CA ILE A 805 -0.24 -28.39 -11.28
C ILE A 805 -1.52 -28.92 -10.66
N PHE A 806 -2.64 -28.33 -11.05
CA PHE A 806 -3.99 -28.70 -10.64
C PHE A 806 -4.83 -29.00 -11.87
N GLU A 807 -5.26 -30.24 -12.06
CA GLU A 807 -6.14 -30.63 -13.16
C GLU A 807 -7.59 -30.76 -12.68
N GLY A 808 -8.54 -30.13 -13.35
CA GLY A 808 -9.97 -30.28 -13.04
C GLY A 808 -10.87 -29.54 -14.02
N VAL A 809 -12.10 -29.22 -13.60
CA VAL A 809 -13.11 -28.57 -14.45
C VAL A 809 -13.56 -27.24 -13.85
N TYR A 810 -13.66 -26.22 -14.71
CA TYR A 810 -14.33 -24.97 -14.40
C TYR A 810 -15.70 -24.90 -15.08
N LYS A 811 -16.66 -24.28 -14.39
CA LYS A 811 -17.94 -23.83 -14.94
C LYS A 811 -18.18 -22.38 -14.53
N ASN A 812 -18.23 -21.48 -15.51
CA ASN A 812 -18.43 -20.04 -15.30
C ASN A 812 -17.43 -19.43 -14.28
N GLY A 813 -16.16 -19.81 -14.38
CA GLY A 813 -15.09 -19.33 -13.49
C GLY A 813 -15.06 -19.98 -12.10
N ILE A 814 -15.93 -20.96 -11.82
CA ILE A 814 -15.97 -21.70 -10.55
C ILE A 814 -15.39 -23.10 -10.78
N LYS A 815 -14.48 -23.53 -9.90
CA LYS A 815 -13.99 -24.92 -9.86
C LYS A 815 -15.12 -25.84 -9.43
N ILE A 816 -15.40 -26.88 -10.22
CA ILE A 816 -16.42 -27.89 -9.92
C ILE A 816 -15.82 -29.30 -10.01
N GLY A 817 -16.48 -30.25 -9.34
CA GLY A 817 -16.11 -31.66 -9.39
C GLY A 817 -14.73 -31.96 -8.80
N ARG A 818 -14.08 -32.98 -9.34
CA ARG A 818 -12.80 -33.50 -8.86
C ARG A 818 -11.63 -32.70 -9.42
N TRP A 819 -10.67 -32.35 -8.56
CA TRP A 819 -9.44 -31.64 -8.90
C TRP A 819 -8.22 -32.40 -8.37
N LEU A 820 -7.30 -32.75 -9.27
CA LEU A 820 -6.07 -33.49 -8.94
C LEU A 820 -4.92 -32.51 -8.76
N GLU A 821 -4.21 -32.60 -7.65
CA GLU A 821 -2.92 -31.93 -7.45
C GLU A 821 -1.80 -32.88 -7.90
N ILE A 822 -1.01 -32.50 -8.90
CA ILE A 822 -0.04 -33.36 -9.56
C ILE A 822 1.36 -32.71 -9.52
N SER A 823 2.37 -33.46 -9.08
CA SER A 823 3.78 -33.07 -9.22
C SER A 823 4.22 -33.19 -10.68
N LEU A 824 4.69 -32.10 -11.30
CA LEU A 824 5.23 -32.13 -12.67
C LEU A 824 6.53 -32.92 -12.77
N ILE A 825 7.30 -33.01 -11.68
CA ILE A 825 8.59 -33.70 -11.66
C ILE A 825 8.40 -35.21 -11.76
N ASP A 826 7.51 -35.74 -10.90
CA ASP A 826 7.32 -37.18 -10.75
C ASP A 826 6.05 -37.71 -11.43
N ASN A 827 5.20 -36.79 -11.93
CA ASN A 827 3.86 -37.07 -12.42
C ASN A 827 2.97 -37.81 -11.39
N GLU A 828 3.26 -37.62 -10.10
CA GLU A 828 2.53 -38.22 -8.99
C GLU A 828 1.36 -37.35 -8.54
N ILE A 829 0.20 -37.97 -8.29
CA ILE A 829 -0.96 -37.30 -7.68
C ILE A 829 -0.66 -37.10 -6.19
N LEU A 830 -0.44 -35.85 -5.79
CA LEU A 830 -0.17 -35.45 -4.42
C LEU A 830 -1.44 -35.39 -3.57
N SER A 831 -2.55 -34.93 -4.16
CA SER A 831 -3.84 -34.85 -3.49
C SER A 831 -5.01 -34.86 -4.47
N ASP A 832 -6.19 -35.16 -3.92
CA ASP A 832 -7.46 -35.22 -4.65
C ASP A 832 -8.50 -34.37 -3.92
N ILE A 833 -8.93 -33.28 -4.56
CA ILE A 833 -9.76 -32.24 -3.97
C ILE A 833 -11.14 -32.28 -4.64
N GLN A 834 -12.17 -32.55 -3.86
CA GLN A 834 -13.55 -32.53 -4.34
C GLN A 834 -14.19 -31.16 -4.09
N TYR A 835 -14.68 -30.50 -5.15
CA TYR A 835 -15.51 -29.30 -5.07
C TYR A 835 -16.98 -29.65 -5.33
N ASP A 836 -17.88 -28.94 -4.65
CA ASP A 836 -19.32 -29.05 -4.88
C ASP A 836 -19.70 -28.57 -6.29
N ASN A 837 -20.71 -29.22 -6.88
CA ASN A 837 -21.16 -29.00 -8.27
C ASN A 837 -22.04 -27.76 -8.46
#